data_AF-A0A1G3WU16-F1
#
_entry.id   AF-A0A1G3WU16-F1
#
_cell.length_a   1.000
_cell.length_b   1.000
_cell.length_c   1.000
_cell.angle_alpha   90.00
_cell.angle_beta   90.00
_cell.angle_gamma   90.00
#
_symmetry.space_group_name_H-M   'P 1'
#
loop_
_entity.id
_entity.type
_entity.pdbx_description
1 polymer ?
#
loop_
_entity_poly.entity_id
_entity_poly.type
_entity_poly.pdbx_seq_one_letter_code
_entity_poly.pdbx_strand_id
1 'polypeptide(L)'
;MSKFLRIVLLFLTVFLLVGCDEEIALELDTPTNVVVNNGIVTWTAVPDATEYVVVVGTDSYTVTTTTFDLNTLNLAGGTYTIHVVARAGTEVSLPSSTVNYVQISVNFDALYTQILALIDPSFEPDMVEEDFEDEWEYSNYSRMSALANTYAQTAIELNMAEEDAVEMFTYVKTMPDRMETVEGVYDMQDEIDSFFAFEMTSEEMATMIVELALVGIEIAIEDMEANSLNRATELALLINQVNAYTLDTNAMTVYNELAFYASPEELVLLDSFFDGEYDDTYYVIWQINSIAYELTYNYEFHNPDEYLMSYDPYIVLFYNLLLEAKIADDMTAHQLFMMGNPLQSLENLVQMKNSIMYYTEDIARDEENLLNLAELLAFITLEKQMVLDSVEGVIEYVTLVYDTIPATVFTLLDDMSTTGELTMEEYFLLKNEIVNVLQTTLPSIEDFENMYTMLFHIAQIMGDVDLTELMGYANFFAQVEHASIDLALTLVADIDQLMIEDIMVITDGMVIPGEIVYDEYYEEWYQQSDTVDFPKVIELAVYVGTYIQDFIDANQVKVQTLETLLNSSSVEELFGIAAENLLTVLESEMEPDEFEMVELMVNELVADYDNIKAGLDVIKETGIIMIDQFLVTEGQLFLDIYDLVNMGSGDFTDPLFVADLESVFALVVEYNSLLMGEVTPANIETLLRAIRVPLKYAMVANSTEVTYAEFDALFTAIVSDVATVIGNISTIEQQIMNSLDALNVSTLLFSSSWNLDPQFNMFGILVLALDQAMTTTYENLFFATLVILSDEIMKNPTVLDLTGMLVTDIDQMFDMLEDHYTLLFLDIHQVADYNFTTLTQLQVDELLSIFERVVPQMGPEDPQPIVN
;
A
#
# COMPACT_ATOMS: atom_id res chain seq x y z
N MET A 1 -46.15 -51.54 88.78
CA MET A 1 -45.86 -52.66 87.87
C MET A 1 -45.38 -52.04 86.58
N SER A 2 -44.13 -52.19 86.12
CA SER A 2 -43.19 -53.33 86.25
C SER A 2 -43.77 -54.65 85.77
N LYS A 3 -43.02 -55.38 84.93
CA LYS A 3 -43.49 -56.52 84.12
C LYS A 3 -44.45 -56.05 83.01
N PHE A 4 -44.43 -56.60 81.81
CA PHE A 4 -43.60 -57.66 81.24
C PHE A 4 -43.58 -57.30 79.73
N LEU A 5 -42.50 -56.76 79.13
CA LEU A 5 -41.26 -57.45 78.76
C LEU A 5 -41.28 -58.93 79.08
N ARG A 6 -40.75 -59.73 78.15
CA ARG A 6 -40.62 -61.17 78.25
C ARG A 6 -41.94 -61.82 77.92
N ILE A 7 -41.79 -62.81 77.06
CA ILE A 7 -42.50 -64.06 77.20
C ILE A 7 -43.99 -63.92 76.80
N VAL A 8 -44.34 -64.34 75.59
CA VAL A 8 -43.48 -65.00 74.59
C VAL A 8 -44.15 -64.75 73.22
N LEU A 9 -43.44 -64.46 72.13
CA LEU A 9 -42.36 -65.28 71.53
C LEU A 9 -42.88 -66.72 71.31
N LEU A 10 -42.23 -67.51 70.45
CA LEU A 10 -42.37 -68.98 70.39
C LEU A 10 -43.74 -69.62 70.04
N PHE A 11 -44.87 -68.91 70.04
CA PHE A 11 -46.18 -69.42 69.60
C PHE A 11 -47.06 -68.27 69.07
N LEU A 12 -47.40 -68.16 67.79
CA LEU A 12 -47.17 -68.98 66.59
C LEU A 12 -46.28 -68.16 65.61
N THR A 13 -45.27 -68.65 64.89
CA THR A 13 -45.07 -69.97 64.26
C THR A 13 -46.30 -70.51 63.54
N VAL A 14 -46.62 -69.91 62.39
CA VAL A 14 -46.53 -70.56 61.06
C VAL A 14 -47.14 -69.61 60.01
N PHE A 15 -46.37 -69.33 58.96
CA PHE A 15 -46.73 -68.89 57.59
C PHE A 15 -48.11 -68.26 57.30
N LEU A 16 -48.10 -67.15 56.54
CA LEU A 16 -48.64 -66.98 55.16
C LEU A 16 -48.54 -65.46 54.79
N LEU A 17 -47.61 -65.05 53.91
CA LEU A 17 -47.80 -64.69 52.47
C LEU A 17 -48.73 -63.46 52.26
N VAL A 18 -48.42 -62.40 51.50
CA VAL A 18 -47.56 -62.12 50.30
C VAL A 18 -47.02 -60.65 50.42
N GLY A 19 -45.96 -60.12 49.77
CA GLY A 19 -44.91 -60.65 48.86
C GLY A 19 -44.63 -59.73 47.62
N CYS A 20 -43.35 -59.48 47.28
CA CYS A 20 -42.79 -58.64 46.17
C CYS A 20 -43.05 -57.11 46.25
N ASP A 21 -42.10 -56.21 45.91
CA ASP A 21 -40.70 -56.31 45.45
C ASP A 21 -39.76 -55.37 46.25
N GLU A 22 -38.44 -55.43 45.99
CA GLU A 22 -37.40 -54.68 46.72
C GLU A 22 -37.41 -53.17 46.44
N GLU A 23 -37.33 -52.37 47.51
CA GLU A 23 -36.97 -50.95 47.46
C GLU A 23 -35.44 -50.87 47.46
N ILE A 24 -34.85 -50.63 46.29
CA ILE A 24 -33.40 -50.50 46.12
C ILE A 24 -32.95 -49.22 46.84
N ALA A 25 -32.07 -49.36 47.83
CA ALA A 25 -31.39 -48.21 48.41
C ALA A 25 -30.50 -47.57 47.34
N LEU A 26 -30.63 -46.25 47.15
CA LEU A 26 -29.82 -45.49 46.19
C LEU A 26 -28.39 -45.35 46.74
N GLU A 27 -27.54 -46.34 46.46
CA GLU A 27 -26.11 -46.29 46.75
C GLU A 27 -25.42 -45.50 45.63
N LEU A 28 -25.00 -44.27 45.92
CA LEU A 28 -24.27 -43.42 44.96
C LEU A 28 -22.84 -43.94 44.78
N ASP A 29 -22.45 -44.18 43.53
CA ASP A 29 -21.09 -44.54 43.18
C ASP A 29 -20.09 -43.45 43.60
N THR A 30 -18.86 -43.86 43.92
CA THR A 30 -17.74 -42.96 44.23
C THR A 30 -17.33 -42.17 42.98
N PRO A 31 -17.13 -40.83 43.05
CA PRO A 31 -16.57 -40.07 41.94
C PRO A 31 -15.19 -40.60 41.51
N THR A 32 -15.04 -40.91 40.22
CA THR A 32 -13.81 -41.44 39.63
C THR A 32 -13.15 -40.45 38.66
N ASN A 33 -11.88 -40.72 38.32
CA ASN A 33 -11.07 -39.89 37.43
C ASN A 33 -10.99 -38.43 37.91
N VAL A 34 -10.79 -38.23 39.23
CA VAL A 34 -10.52 -36.91 39.78
C VAL A 34 -9.10 -36.52 39.38
N VAL A 35 -8.95 -35.41 38.67
CA VAL A 35 -7.68 -34.82 38.23
C VAL A 35 -7.69 -33.31 38.46
N VAL A 36 -6.51 -32.70 38.54
CA VAL A 36 -6.33 -31.25 38.68
C VAL A 36 -5.32 -30.81 37.63
N ASN A 37 -5.76 -29.94 36.72
CA ASN A 37 -4.91 -29.29 35.71
C ASN A 37 -5.18 -27.78 35.81
N ASN A 38 -4.13 -26.96 35.83
CA ASN A 38 -4.18 -25.48 35.85
C ASN A 38 -5.18 -24.92 36.89
N GLY A 39 -5.18 -25.48 38.10
CA GLY A 39 -6.11 -25.09 39.18
C GLY A 39 -7.53 -25.65 39.08
N ILE A 40 -7.94 -26.26 37.96
CA ILE A 40 -9.29 -26.77 37.77
C ILE A 40 -9.36 -28.27 38.14
N VAL A 41 -10.19 -28.60 39.14
CA VAL A 41 -10.52 -29.98 39.53
C VAL A 41 -11.64 -30.50 38.64
N THR A 42 -11.44 -31.61 37.94
CA THR A 42 -12.49 -32.27 37.14
C THR A 42 -12.68 -33.73 37.55
N TRP A 43 -13.88 -34.29 37.34
CA TRP A 43 -14.19 -35.68 37.66
C TRP A 43 -15.32 -36.25 36.78
N THR A 44 -15.46 -37.58 36.80
CA THR A 44 -16.56 -38.27 36.07
C THR A 44 -17.89 -38.09 36.79
N ALA A 45 -18.95 -37.77 36.05
CA ALA A 45 -20.31 -37.65 36.57
C ALA A 45 -20.80 -38.97 37.22
N VAL A 46 -21.33 -38.88 38.43
CA VAL A 46 -21.96 -40.00 39.14
C VAL A 46 -23.45 -40.05 38.79
N PRO A 47 -24.00 -41.17 38.30
CA PRO A 47 -25.43 -41.33 38.06
C PRO A 47 -26.27 -41.06 39.33
N ASP A 48 -27.45 -40.47 39.14
CA ASP A 48 -28.40 -40.09 40.20
C ASP A 48 -27.89 -39.09 41.27
N ALA A 49 -26.64 -38.60 41.17
CA ALA A 49 -26.14 -37.49 41.98
C ALA A 49 -26.76 -36.15 41.53
N THR A 50 -27.18 -35.32 42.49
CA THR A 50 -27.75 -33.98 42.20
C THR A 50 -26.75 -32.85 42.40
N GLU A 51 -25.69 -33.10 43.17
CA GLU A 51 -24.61 -32.15 43.47
C GLU A 51 -23.37 -32.90 44.00
N TYR A 52 -22.24 -32.19 44.09
CA TYR A 52 -20.97 -32.70 44.57
C TYR A 52 -20.43 -31.80 45.68
N VAL A 53 -19.66 -32.39 46.60
CA VAL A 53 -18.86 -31.67 47.58
C VAL A 53 -17.40 -31.86 47.22
N VAL A 54 -16.73 -30.78 46.83
CA VAL A 54 -15.27 -30.74 46.66
C VAL A 54 -14.67 -30.31 47.99
N VAL A 55 -13.82 -31.15 48.56
CA VAL A 55 -13.10 -30.86 49.81
C VAL A 55 -11.67 -30.48 49.45
N VAL A 56 -11.23 -29.29 49.86
CA VAL A 56 -9.89 -28.75 49.61
C VAL A 56 -9.21 -28.58 50.98
N GLY A 57 -8.28 -29.48 51.31
CA GLY A 57 -7.66 -29.52 52.64
C GLY A 57 -8.68 -29.83 53.74
N THR A 58 -9.11 -28.81 54.49
CA THR A 58 -10.13 -28.92 55.55
C THR A 58 -11.50 -28.36 55.17
N ASP A 59 -11.57 -27.57 54.10
CA ASP A 59 -12.76 -26.80 53.73
C ASP A 59 -13.53 -27.48 52.60
N SER A 60 -14.84 -27.23 52.52
CA SER A 60 -15.74 -27.99 51.65
C SER A 60 -16.70 -27.08 50.87
N TYR A 61 -16.69 -27.23 49.55
CA TYR A 61 -17.44 -26.41 48.60
C TYR A 61 -18.48 -27.30 47.90
N THR A 62 -19.71 -26.80 47.72
CA THR A 62 -20.78 -27.55 47.03
C THR A 62 -20.98 -26.99 45.64
N VAL A 63 -20.97 -27.87 44.63
CA VAL A 63 -21.21 -27.53 43.21
C VAL A 63 -22.22 -28.49 42.58
N THR A 64 -22.87 -28.06 41.50
CA THR A 64 -23.79 -28.90 40.70
C THR A 64 -23.17 -29.42 39.40
N THR A 65 -22.02 -28.88 39.01
CA THR A 65 -21.18 -29.28 37.88
C THR A 65 -20.19 -30.39 38.27
N THR A 66 -19.52 -31.00 37.28
CA THR A 66 -18.42 -31.96 37.47
C THR A 66 -17.03 -31.33 37.35
N THR A 67 -16.96 -30.03 37.65
CA THR A 67 -15.74 -29.22 37.65
C THR A 67 -15.81 -28.21 38.78
N PHE A 68 -14.65 -27.85 39.35
CA PHE A 68 -14.48 -26.81 40.36
C PHE A 68 -13.11 -26.15 40.22
N ASP A 69 -13.10 -24.84 40.08
CA ASP A 69 -11.89 -24.03 39.92
C ASP A 69 -11.35 -23.57 41.29
N LEU A 70 -10.11 -23.97 41.60
CA LEU A 70 -9.41 -23.63 42.83
C LEU A 70 -8.85 -22.21 42.81
N ASN A 71 -8.60 -21.62 41.63
CA ASN A 71 -8.04 -20.27 41.49
C ASN A 71 -9.03 -19.21 41.99
N THR A 72 -10.34 -19.54 42.01
CA THR A 72 -11.38 -18.73 42.67
C THR A 72 -11.26 -18.67 44.21
N LEU A 73 -10.36 -19.46 44.81
CA LEU A 73 -10.11 -19.51 46.24
C LEU A 73 -8.79 -18.81 46.58
N ASN A 74 -8.84 -17.84 47.51
CA ASN A 74 -7.65 -17.22 48.07
C ASN A 74 -6.97 -18.19 49.07
N LEU A 75 -6.25 -19.17 48.54
CA LEU A 75 -5.51 -20.18 49.28
C LEU A 75 -4.12 -19.66 49.63
N ALA A 76 -3.67 -19.89 50.86
CA ALA A 76 -2.29 -19.64 51.24
C ALA A 76 -1.35 -20.69 50.63
N GLY A 77 -0.09 -20.32 50.36
CA GLY A 77 0.91 -21.26 49.82
C GLY A 77 1.04 -22.55 50.64
N GLY A 78 1.04 -23.69 49.95
CA GLY A 78 1.09 -25.02 50.56
C GLY A 78 0.40 -26.12 49.74
N THR A 79 0.56 -27.36 50.18
CA THR A 79 -0.08 -28.52 49.54
C THR A 79 -1.45 -28.82 50.15
N TYR A 80 -2.49 -28.77 49.32
CA TYR A 80 -3.87 -29.11 49.65
C TYR A 80 -4.21 -30.51 49.13
N THR A 81 -4.85 -31.32 49.98
CA THR A 81 -5.42 -32.61 49.58
C THR A 81 -6.85 -32.42 49.11
N ILE A 82 -7.15 -32.79 47.88
CA ILE A 82 -8.48 -32.63 47.27
C ILE A 82 -9.15 -33.99 47.11
N HIS A 83 -10.44 -34.06 47.46
CA HIS A 83 -11.29 -35.18 47.12
C HIS A 83 -12.74 -34.74 46.91
N VAL A 84 -13.49 -35.52 46.15
CA VAL A 84 -14.87 -35.21 45.75
C VAL A 84 -15.84 -36.26 46.30
N VAL A 85 -17.01 -35.81 46.75
CA VAL A 85 -18.11 -36.66 47.24
C VAL A 85 -19.39 -36.30 46.46
N ALA A 86 -19.96 -37.24 45.71
CA ALA A 86 -21.29 -37.08 45.12
C ALA A 86 -22.40 -37.17 46.20
N ARG A 87 -23.46 -36.36 46.05
CA ARG A 87 -24.59 -36.24 46.98
C ARG A 87 -25.93 -36.17 46.25
N ALA A 88 -26.94 -36.84 46.80
CA ALA A 88 -28.33 -36.80 46.33
C ALA A 88 -29.27 -36.67 47.54
N GLY A 89 -29.71 -35.44 47.82
CA GLY A 89 -30.50 -35.14 49.01
C GLY A 89 -29.73 -35.40 50.31
N THR A 90 -30.09 -36.46 51.04
CA THR A 90 -29.39 -36.89 52.27
C THR A 90 -28.37 -38.00 52.06
N GLU A 91 -28.37 -38.66 50.91
CA GLU A 91 -27.43 -39.74 50.60
C GLU A 91 -26.11 -39.17 50.05
N VAL A 92 -24.99 -39.75 50.49
CA VAL A 92 -23.63 -39.37 50.08
C VAL A 92 -22.85 -40.62 49.70
N SER A 93 -22.10 -40.51 48.60
CA SER A 93 -21.11 -41.52 48.18
C SER A 93 -19.91 -41.60 49.14
N LEU A 94 -19.05 -42.59 48.94
CA LEU A 94 -17.70 -42.55 49.51
C LEU A 94 -16.85 -41.48 48.79
N PRO A 95 -15.88 -40.85 49.48
CA PRO A 95 -14.89 -39.96 48.85
C PRO A 95 -14.14 -40.62 47.69
N SER A 96 -13.84 -39.80 46.67
CA SER A 96 -12.92 -40.15 45.60
C SER A 96 -11.52 -40.51 46.10
N SER A 97 -10.68 -41.03 45.19
CA SER A 97 -9.23 -40.94 45.36
C SER A 97 -8.81 -39.49 45.61
N THR A 98 -7.88 -39.28 46.55
CA THR A 98 -7.31 -37.97 46.83
C THR A 98 -6.27 -37.60 45.77
N VAL A 99 -6.34 -36.37 45.29
CA VAL A 99 -5.30 -35.72 44.48
C VAL A 99 -4.67 -34.58 45.28
N ASN A 100 -3.41 -34.26 45.01
CA ASN A 100 -2.71 -33.15 45.66
C ASN A 100 -2.70 -31.95 44.72
N TYR A 101 -2.94 -30.76 45.26
CA TYR A 101 -2.74 -29.48 44.60
C TYR A 101 -1.72 -28.67 45.42
N VAL A 102 -0.81 -27.98 44.76
CA VAL A 102 0.19 -27.14 45.42
C VAL A 102 -0.11 -25.70 45.04
N GLN A 103 -0.57 -24.90 46.01
CA GLN A 103 -0.56 -23.46 45.85
C GLN A 103 0.87 -22.97 46.08
N ILE A 104 1.46 -22.33 45.10
CA ILE A 104 2.72 -21.61 45.28
C ILE A 104 2.39 -20.27 45.95
N SER A 105 3.09 -19.92 47.03
CA SER A 105 3.12 -18.53 47.50
C SER A 105 4.44 -17.92 47.07
N VAL A 106 4.44 -17.30 45.90
CA VAL A 106 5.55 -16.43 45.50
C VAL A 106 5.51 -15.23 46.45
N ASN A 107 6.67 -14.89 47.03
CA ASN A 107 6.76 -13.73 47.90
C ASN A 107 7.10 -12.51 47.05
N PHE A 108 6.11 -11.66 46.77
CA PHE A 108 6.28 -10.42 45.98
C PHE A 108 7.52 -9.63 46.41
N ASP A 109 7.68 -9.36 47.71
CA ASP A 109 8.83 -8.62 48.25
C ASP A 109 10.18 -9.28 47.88
N ALA A 110 10.24 -10.62 47.86
CA ALA A 110 11.47 -11.35 47.55
C ALA A 110 11.73 -11.43 46.04
N LEU A 111 10.70 -11.64 45.21
CA LEU A 111 10.82 -11.63 43.76
C LEU A 111 11.22 -10.23 43.27
N TYR A 112 10.48 -9.20 43.67
CA TYR A 112 10.77 -7.80 43.33
C TYR A 112 12.21 -7.39 43.71
N THR A 113 12.65 -7.70 44.92
CA THR A 113 14.05 -7.46 45.35
C THR A 113 15.07 -8.15 44.43
N GLN A 114 14.79 -9.39 44.01
CA GLN A 114 15.70 -10.15 43.13
C GLN A 114 15.74 -9.58 41.72
N ILE A 115 14.59 -9.28 41.12
CA ILE A 115 14.49 -8.68 39.78
C ILE A 115 15.17 -7.30 39.74
N LEU A 116 14.94 -6.46 40.76
CA LEU A 116 15.56 -5.15 40.88
C LEU A 116 17.10 -5.24 40.97
N ALA A 117 17.62 -6.17 41.78
CA ALA A 117 19.06 -6.43 41.90
C ALA A 117 19.67 -7.11 40.65
N LEU A 118 18.86 -7.77 39.80
CA LEU A 118 19.29 -8.23 38.49
C LEU A 118 19.45 -7.08 37.51
N ILE A 119 18.67 -6.00 37.61
CA ILE A 119 18.84 -4.80 36.77
C ILE A 119 20.15 -4.11 37.13
N ASP A 120 20.28 -3.63 38.38
CA ASP A 120 21.52 -3.08 38.93
C ASP A 120 21.75 -3.63 40.35
N PRO A 121 22.92 -4.25 40.65
CA PRO A 121 23.23 -4.80 41.98
C PRO A 121 23.29 -3.79 43.13
N SER A 122 23.21 -2.48 42.85
CA SER A 122 23.16 -1.42 43.86
C SER A 122 21.74 -1.01 44.26
N PHE A 123 20.71 -1.42 43.51
CA PHE A 123 19.32 -1.05 43.79
C PHE A 123 18.71 -1.94 44.89
N GLU A 124 18.09 -1.30 45.88
CA GLU A 124 17.29 -1.91 46.94
C GLU A 124 15.84 -1.39 46.85
N PRO A 125 14.81 -2.14 47.31
CA PRO A 125 13.45 -1.63 47.42
C PRO A 125 13.34 -0.36 48.26
N ASP A 126 12.37 0.50 47.93
CA ASP A 126 12.01 1.72 48.67
C ASP A 126 13.14 2.77 48.83
N MET A 127 14.20 2.74 48.00
CA MET A 127 15.19 3.83 47.96
C MET A 127 14.55 5.17 47.57
N VAL A 128 15.07 6.25 48.13
CA VAL A 128 14.63 7.63 47.89
C VAL A 128 15.74 8.49 47.29
N GLU A 129 15.40 9.70 46.83
CA GLU A 129 16.36 10.67 46.25
C GLU A 129 17.59 10.92 47.14
N GLU A 130 17.43 10.88 48.48
CA GLU A 130 18.54 11.05 49.44
C GLU A 130 19.57 9.90 49.44
N ASP A 131 19.29 8.76 48.80
CA ASP A 131 20.17 7.59 48.73
C ASP A 131 21.15 7.61 47.54
N PHE A 132 21.01 8.58 46.61
CA PHE A 132 21.80 8.72 45.38
C PHE A 132 22.75 9.94 45.43
N GLU A 133 23.81 9.96 44.61
CA GLU A 133 24.71 11.12 44.53
C GLU A 133 24.19 12.19 43.56
N ASP A 134 23.54 11.78 42.47
CA ASP A 134 22.94 12.65 41.45
C ASP A 134 21.45 12.32 41.18
N GLU A 135 20.68 13.35 40.81
CA GLU A 135 19.24 13.26 40.46
C GLU A 135 18.96 12.28 39.30
N TRP A 136 19.87 12.17 38.32
CA TRP A 136 19.73 11.24 37.19
C TRP A 136 19.85 9.77 37.62
N GLU A 137 20.60 9.47 38.69
CA GLU A 137 20.71 8.10 39.24
C GLU A 137 19.39 7.69 39.92
N TYR A 138 18.80 8.59 40.72
CA TYR A 138 17.49 8.37 41.34
C TYR A 138 16.37 8.23 40.29
N SER A 139 16.37 9.09 39.27
CA SER A 139 15.45 9.01 38.13
C SER A 139 15.58 7.65 37.41
N ASN A 140 16.81 7.17 37.18
CA ASN A 140 17.04 5.85 36.61
C ASN A 140 16.56 4.70 37.50
N TYR A 141 16.83 4.78 38.80
CA TYR A 141 16.28 3.84 39.77
C TYR A 141 14.75 3.82 39.74
N SER A 142 14.08 4.97 39.71
CA SER A 142 12.60 5.05 39.72
C SER A 142 11.98 4.32 38.52
N ARG A 143 12.52 4.54 37.31
CA ARG A 143 12.08 3.83 36.08
C ARG A 143 12.30 2.32 36.17
N MET A 144 13.50 1.90 36.57
CA MET A 144 13.85 0.48 36.67
C MET A 144 13.08 -0.23 37.79
N SER A 145 12.80 0.48 38.87
CA SER A 145 11.94 0.07 39.99
C SER A 145 10.50 -0.18 39.52
N ALA A 146 9.89 0.74 38.77
CA ALA A 146 8.55 0.57 38.22
C ALA A 146 8.44 -0.64 37.26
N LEU A 147 9.44 -0.84 36.39
CA LEU A 147 9.53 -2.02 35.51
C LEU A 147 9.69 -3.32 36.31
N ALA A 148 10.62 -3.38 37.27
CA ALA A 148 10.84 -4.55 38.11
C ALA A 148 9.61 -4.89 38.98
N ASN A 149 8.89 -3.87 39.45
CA ASN A 149 7.66 -4.02 40.23
C ASN A 149 6.54 -4.62 39.37
N THR A 150 6.29 -4.03 38.19
CA THR A 150 5.28 -4.48 37.23
C THR A 150 5.56 -5.91 36.76
N TYR A 151 6.82 -6.23 36.43
CA TYR A 151 7.22 -7.59 36.09
C TYR A 151 6.96 -8.58 37.23
N ALA A 152 7.40 -8.24 38.46
CA ALA A 152 7.24 -9.11 39.62
C ALA A 152 5.77 -9.28 40.04
N GLN A 153 4.93 -8.27 39.84
CA GLN A 153 3.48 -8.37 40.05
C GLN A 153 2.85 -9.29 39.00
N THR A 154 3.10 -9.01 37.71
CA THR A 154 2.52 -9.76 36.58
C THR A 154 2.92 -11.24 36.64
N ALA A 155 4.18 -11.55 36.91
CA ALA A 155 4.65 -12.93 37.06
C ALA A 155 3.90 -13.71 38.18
N ILE A 156 3.49 -13.02 39.25
CA ILE A 156 2.70 -13.62 40.33
C ILE A 156 1.23 -13.79 39.95
N GLU A 157 0.66 -12.83 39.21
CA GLU A 157 -0.71 -12.90 38.71
C GLU A 157 -0.88 -14.04 37.68
N LEU A 158 0.15 -14.26 36.84
CA LEU A 158 0.28 -15.41 35.93
C LEU A 158 0.71 -16.71 36.63
N ASN A 159 0.84 -16.73 37.96
CA ASN A 159 1.22 -17.90 38.76
C ASN A 159 2.58 -18.56 38.41
N MET A 160 3.51 -17.81 37.78
CA MET A 160 4.88 -18.29 37.52
C MET A 160 5.59 -18.67 38.83
N ALA A 161 6.48 -19.67 38.80
CA ALA A 161 7.31 -19.94 39.97
C ALA A 161 8.38 -18.82 40.13
N GLU A 162 8.83 -18.60 41.37
CA GLU A 162 9.86 -17.60 41.68
C GLU A 162 11.18 -17.86 40.93
N GLU A 163 11.52 -19.14 40.71
CA GLU A 163 12.70 -19.59 39.96
C GLU A 163 12.54 -19.25 38.46
N ASP A 164 11.43 -19.68 37.85
CA ASP A 164 11.13 -19.46 36.43
C ASP A 164 11.03 -17.96 36.07
N ALA A 165 10.41 -17.14 36.94
CA ALA A 165 10.31 -15.69 36.74
C ALA A 165 11.68 -14.98 36.83
N VAL A 166 12.57 -15.44 37.72
CA VAL A 166 13.95 -14.94 37.84
C VAL A 166 14.80 -15.38 36.64
N GLU A 167 14.64 -16.62 36.18
CA GLU A 167 15.34 -17.14 35.01
C GLU A 167 14.87 -16.45 33.73
N MET A 168 13.57 -16.29 33.49
CA MET A 168 13.02 -15.58 32.31
C MET A 168 13.52 -14.13 32.24
N PHE A 169 13.50 -13.38 33.35
CA PHE A 169 14.02 -12.01 33.36
C PHE A 169 15.52 -11.96 33.05
N THR A 170 16.29 -12.88 33.62
CA THR A 170 17.73 -13.04 33.33
C THR A 170 17.94 -13.40 31.85
N TYR A 171 17.06 -14.22 31.29
CA TYR A 171 17.09 -14.68 29.90
C TYR A 171 16.87 -13.51 28.93
N VAL A 172 15.81 -12.71 29.13
CA VAL A 172 15.57 -11.50 28.33
C VAL A 172 16.74 -10.51 28.47
N LYS A 173 17.19 -10.23 29.71
CA LYS A 173 18.31 -9.30 29.96
C LYS A 173 19.61 -9.69 29.25
N THR A 174 19.93 -10.98 29.18
CA THR A 174 21.19 -11.46 28.58
C THR A 174 21.09 -11.82 27.10
N MET A 175 19.94 -11.56 26.45
CA MET A 175 19.73 -11.83 25.02
C MET A 175 20.76 -11.15 24.12
N PRO A 176 21.14 -9.85 24.29
CA PRO A 176 22.14 -9.22 23.42
C PRO A 176 23.50 -9.97 23.44
N ASP A 177 23.96 -10.36 24.63
CA ASP A 177 25.22 -11.10 24.81
C ASP A 177 25.17 -12.51 24.18
N ARG A 178 24.00 -13.17 24.19
CA ARG A 178 23.81 -14.48 23.53
C ARG A 178 23.71 -14.37 22.02
N MET A 179 23.01 -13.35 21.51
CA MET A 179 22.88 -13.09 20.07
C MET A 179 24.24 -12.78 19.41
N GLU A 180 25.22 -12.24 20.14
CA GLU A 180 26.61 -12.13 19.67
C GLU A 180 27.30 -13.49 19.45
N THR A 181 26.75 -14.59 19.98
CA THR A 181 27.33 -15.95 19.92
C THR A 181 26.63 -16.92 18.97
N VAL A 182 25.58 -16.47 18.27
CA VAL A 182 24.90 -17.25 17.22
C VAL A 182 25.80 -17.32 15.98
N GLU A 183 26.38 -18.49 15.69
CA GLU A 183 27.24 -18.71 14.51
C GLU A 183 26.48 -19.34 13.33
N GLY A 184 25.34 -20.00 13.57
CA GLY A 184 24.54 -20.66 12.53
C GLY A 184 23.04 -20.80 12.83
N VAL A 185 22.34 -21.44 11.91
CA VAL A 185 20.87 -21.59 11.92
C VAL A 185 20.38 -22.46 13.08
N TYR A 186 21.16 -23.47 13.48
CA TYR A 186 20.85 -24.28 14.66
C TYR A 186 21.07 -23.53 15.98
N ASP A 187 22.04 -22.62 16.07
CA ASP A 187 22.23 -21.81 17.29
C ASP A 187 21.06 -20.83 17.47
N MET A 188 20.53 -20.30 16.36
CA MET A 188 19.30 -19.49 16.36
C MET A 188 18.07 -20.34 16.73
N GLN A 189 18.01 -21.60 16.29
CA GLN A 189 16.95 -22.53 16.70
C GLN A 189 16.98 -22.80 18.21
N ASP A 190 18.15 -23.14 18.76
CA ASP A 190 18.35 -23.36 20.20
C ASP A 190 18.00 -22.10 21.03
N GLU A 191 18.29 -20.89 20.51
CA GLU A 191 17.93 -19.61 21.14
C GLU A 191 16.42 -19.30 21.08
N ILE A 192 15.68 -19.81 20.08
CA ILE A 192 14.21 -19.69 20.00
C ILE A 192 13.54 -20.73 20.90
N ASP A 193 13.98 -21.99 20.84
CA ASP A 193 13.48 -23.11 21.66
C ASP A 193 13.51 -22.80 23.17
N SER A 194 14.51 -22.03 23.61
CA SER A 194 14.67 -21.64 25.01
C SER A 194 13.60 -20.67 25.54
N PHE A 195 12.99 -19.84 24.69
CA PHE A 195 11.89 -18.97 25.12
C PHE A 195 10.62 -19.79 25.46
N PHE A 196 10.45 -20.96 24.83
CA PHE A 196 9.39 -21.90 25.17
C PHE A 196 9.68 -22.74 26.43
N ALA A 197 10.91 -22.68 26.97
CA ALA A 197 11.29 -23.44 28.16
C ALA A 197 10.59 -22.97 29.46
N PHE A 198 9.98 -21.78 29.46
CA PHE A 198 9.25 -21.22 30.59
C PHE A 198 7.78 -21.71 30.69
N GLU A 199 7.34 -22.60 29.79
CA GLU A 199 5.99 -23.20 29.73
C GLU A 199 4.81 -22.20 29.73
N MET A 200 5.05 -20.92 29.40
CA MET A 200 4.02 -19.89 29.28
C MET A 200 3.13 -20.12 28.06
N THR A 201 1.83 -19.90 28.22
CA THR A 201 0.85 -19.79 27.13
C THR A 201 0.97 -18.45 26.39
N SER A 202 0.38 -18.37 25.20
CA SER A 202 0.32 -17.13 24.41
C SER A 202 -0.42 -16.01 25.16
N GLU A 203 -1.56 -16.31 25.81
CA GLU A 203 -2.29 -15.41 26.72
C GLU A 203 -1.39 -14.84 27.84
N GLU A 204 -0.62 -15.71 28.51
CA GLU A 204 0.30 -15.31 29.60
C GLU A 204 1.45 -14.44 29.07
N MET A 205 2.01 -14.76 27.90
CA MET A 205 3.09 -13.97 27.30
C MET A 205 2.58 -12.61 26.77
N ALA A 206 1.41 -12.59 26.14
CA ALA A 206 0.74 -11.36 25.71
C ALA A 206 0.44 -10.45 26.91
N THR A 207 -0.06 -11.03 28.01
CA THR A 207 -0.29 -10.30 29.27
C THR A 207 1.00 -9.68 29.80
N MET A 208 2.09 -10.44 29.89
CA MET A 208 3.39 -9.91 30.32
C MET A 208 3.87 -8.75 29.43
N ILE A 209 3.73 -8.87 28.10
CA ILE A 209 4.14 -7.82 27.15
C ILE A 209 3.27 -6.56 27.30
N VAL A 210 1.95 -6.70 27.42
CA VAL A 210 1.03 -5.55 27.53
C VAL A 210 1.20 -4.80 28.85
N GLU A 211 1.37 -5.49 29.99
CA GLU A 211 1.61 -4.82 31.28
C GLU A 211 2.96 -4.08 31.29
N LEU A 212 4.01 -4.66 30.70
CA LEU A 212 5.30 -3.99 30.55
C LEU A 212 5.27 -2.83 29.55
N ALA A 213 4.45 -2.91 28.50
CA ALA A 213 4.24 -1.82 27.55
C ALA A 213 3.51 -0.64 28.21
N LEU A 214 2.49 -0.89 29.03
CA LEU A 214 1.78 0.14 29.79
C LEU A 214 2.73 0.96 30.67
N VAL A 215 3.51 0.30 31.55
CA VAL A 215 4.48 1.01 32.41
C VAL A 215 5.64 1.63 31.61
N GLY A 216 6.00 1.06 30.46
CA GLY A 216 6.97 1.64 29.54
C GLY A 216 6.50 2.96 28.92
N ILE A 217 5.21 3.05 28.57
CA ILE A 217 4.60 4.29 28.06
C ILE A 217 4.48 5.33 29.19
N GLU A 218 4.09 4.93 30.40
CA GLU A 218 4.08 5.82 31.58
C GLU A 218 5.47 6.42 31.83
N ILE A 219 6.52 5.60 31.82
CA ILE A 219 7.92 6.04 31.94
C ILE A 219 8.32 7.01 30.82
N ALA A 220 7.91 6.74 29.57
CA ALA A 220 8.22 7.61 28.43
C ALA A 220 7.54 8.99 28.55
N ILE A 221 6.30 9.02 29.08
CA ILE A 221 5.58 10.26 29.39
C ILE A 221 6.33 11.03 30.49
N GLU A 222 6.66 10.40 31.62
CA GLU A 222 7.38 11.05 32.72
C GLU A 222 8.73 11.64 32.29
N ASP A 223 9.52 10.90 31.51
CA ASP A 223 10.80 11.37 30.97
C ASP A 223 10.63 12.54 30.00
N MET A 224 9.59 12.53 29.17
CA MET A 224 9.35 13.60 28.20
C MET A 224 8.79 14.87 28.88
N GLU A 225 7.92 14.73 29.90
CA GLU A 225 7.51 15.85 30.76
C GLU A 225 8.72 16.50 31.46
N ALA A 226 9.62 15.69 32.03
CA ALA A 226 10.82 16.18 32.69
C ALA A 226 11.79 16.89 31.73
N ASN A 227 12.00 16.33 30.53
CA ASN A 227 12.84 16.94 29.50
C ASN A 227 12.23 18.25 28.98
N SER A 228 10.93 18.30 28.72
CA SER A 228 10.22 19.52 28.29
C SER A 228 10.28 20.62 29.36
N LEU A 229 10.09 20.27 30.65
CA LEU A 229 10.23 21.21 31.76
C LEU A 229 11.67 21.77 31.90
N ASN A 230 12.68 20.93 31.66
CA ASN A 230 14.08 21.36 31.63
C ASN A 230 14.33 22.32 30.46
N ARG A 231 13.91 21.97 29.23
CA ARG A 231 13.98 22.87 28.06
C ARG A 231 13.28 24.20 28.31
N ALA A 232 12.07 24.19 28.88
CA ALA A 232 11.31 25.40 29.21
C ALA A 232 12.06 26.29 30.24
N THR A 233 12.77 25.67 31.18
CA THR A 233 13.61 26.38 32.17
C THR A 233 14.84 27.00 31.51
N GLU A 234 15.53 26.27 30.63
CA GLU A 234 16.67 26.77 29.86
C GLU A 234 16.26 27.91 28.92
N LEU A 235 15.15 27.75 28.19
CA LEU A 235 14.53 28.77 27.33
C LEU A 235 14.23 30.05 28.11
N ALA A 236 13.63 29.95 29.29
CA ALA A 236 13.35 31.10 30.15
C ALA A 236 14.64 31.81 30.63
N LEU A 237 15.70 31.06 30.96
CA LEU A 237 17.00 31.63 31.30
C LEU A 237 17.64 32.32 30.09
N LEU A 238 17.58 31.69 28.91
CA LEU A 238 18.17 32.18 27.67
C LEU A 238 17.50 33.46 27.16
N ILE A 239 16.16 33.53 27.20
CA ILE A 239 15.38 34.75 26.94
C ILE A 239 15.82 35.89 27.88
N ASN A 240 16.03 35.61 29.17
CA ASN A 240 16.54 36.61 30.11
C ASN A 240 17.99 37.04 29.80
N GLN A 241 18.84 36.12 29.34
CA GLN A 241 20.21 36.44 28.92
C GLN A 241 20.22 37.32 27.66
N VAL A 242 19.42 37.00 26.63
CA VAL A 242 19.26 37.81 25.41
C VAL A 242 18.75 39.21 25.76
N ASN A 243 17.70 39.33 26.57
CA ASN A 243 17.14 40.62 26.99
C ASN A 243 18.12 41.48 27.83
N ALA A 244 19.11 40.86 28.47
CA ALA A 244 20.17 41.53 29.22
C ALA A 244 21.49 41.67 28.44
N TYR A 245 21.54 41.16 27.21
CA TYR A 245 22.76 41.08 26.43
C TYR A 245 23.19 42.45 25.91
N THR A 246 24.49 42.72 25.93
CA THR A 246 25.05 43.95 25.37
C THR A 246 26.26 43.62 24.53
N LEU A 247 26.28 44.10 23.28
CA LEU A 247 27.43 44.02 22.41
C LEU A 247 28.68 44.61 23.08
N ASP A 248 29.83 44.00 22.79
CA ASP A 248 31.10 44.43 23.38
C ASP A 248 31.60 45.76 22.79
N THR A 249 32.70 46.29 23.35
CA THR A 249 33.24 47.58 22.93
C THR A 249 33.71 47.60 21.47
N ASN A 250 34.26 46.50 20.94
CA ASN A 250 34.69 46.43 19.55
C ASN A 250 33.48 46.40 18.60
N ALA A 251 32.49 45.55 18.88
CA ALA A 251 31.26 45.48 18.08
C ALA A 251 30.53 46.82 18.06
N MET A 252 30.39 47.45 19.23
CA MET A 252 29.79 48.78 19.35
C MET A 252 30.64 49.88 18.70
N THR A 253 31.98 49.78 18.68
CA THR A 253 32.82 50.70 17.89
C THR A 253 32.58 50.49 16.39
N VAL A 254 32.60 49.26 15.88
CA VAL A 254 32.32 48.98 14.46
C VAL A 254 30.96 49.56 14.04
N TYR A 255 29.90 49.31 14.82
CA TYR A 255 28.58 49.88 14.58
C TYR A 255 28.63 51.42 14.50
N ASN A 256 29.20 52.11 15.50
CA ASN A 256 29.22 53.57 15.52
C ASN A 256 30.05 54.20 14.39
N GLU A 257 31.17 53.57 13.99
CA GLU A 257 31.98 54.06 12.87
C GLU A 257 31.25 53.85 11.53
N LEU A 258 30.61 52.70 11.30
CA LEU A 258 29.89 52.42 10.05
C LEU A 258 28.57 53.19 9.94
N ALA A 259 27.83 53.35 11.04
CA ALA A 259 26.58 54.12 11.11
C ALA A 259 26.77 55.62 10.78
N PHE A 260 28.00 56.15 10.90
CA PHE A 260 28.32 57.51 10.47
C PHE A 260 28.29 57.69 8.94
N TYR A 261 28.58 56.63 8.18
CA TYR A 261 28.59 56.63 6.72
C TYR A 261 27.26 56.16 6.10
N ALA A 262 26.43 55.45 6.87
CA ALA A 262 25.17 54.90 6.39
C ALA A 262 24.14 55.96 5.98
N SER A 263 23.49 55.74 4.84
CA SER A 263 22.24 56.44 4.51
C SER A 263 21.09 56.00 5.43
N PRO A 264 19.95 56.72 5.47
CA PRO A 264 18.82 56.34 6.32
C PRO A 264 18.22 54.96 6.04
N GLU A 265 18.39 54.43 4.82
CA GLU A 265 17.92 53.09 4.42
C GLU A 265 18.94 52.02 4.83
N GLU A 266 20.23 52.28 4.59
CA GLU A 266 21.34 51.43 5.04
C GLU A 266 21.43 51.34 6.56
N LEU A 267 21.08 52.41 7.29
CA LEU A 267 21.08 52.42 8.75
C LEU A 267 20.02 51.46 9.31
N VAL A 268 18.84 51.34 8.69
CA VAL A 268 17.81 50.37 9.13
C VAL A 268 18.29 48.93 8.95
N LEU A 269 19.02 48.64 7.85
CA LEU A 269 19.65 47.33 7.66
C LEU A 269 20.78 47.10 8.67
N LEU A 270 21.62 48.11 8.93
CA LEU A 270 22.69 48.02 9.91
C LEU A 270 22.16 47.80 11.33
N ASP A 271 21.09 48.50 11.72
CA ASP A 271 20.37 48.32 12.98
C ASP A 271 19.85 46.86 13.09
N SER A 272 19.11 46.38 12.08
CA SER A 272 18.61 44.99 12.01
C SER A 272 19.71 43.93 12.12
N PHE A 273 20.86 44.16 11.48
CA PHE A 273 22.00 43.24 11.58
C PHE A 273 22.60 43.23 13.00
N PHE A 274 22.77 44.40 13.61
CA PHE A 274 23.37 44.53 14.95
C PHE A 274 22.42 44.22 16.10
N ASP A 275 21.11 44.27 15.88
CA ASP A 275 20.09 43.69 16.78
C ASP A 275 20.09 42.15 16.69
N GLY A 276 20.74 41.56 15.69
CA GLY A 276 20.83 40.11 15.48
C GLY A 276 19.52 39.51 14.98
N GLU A 277 18.85 40.16 14.04
CA GLU A 277 17.61 39.71 13.38
C GLU A 277 17.88 39.00 12.04
N TYR A 278 19.11 38.55 11.80
CA TYR A 278 19.53 37.90 10.55
C TYR A 278 20.29 36.60 10.82
N ASP A 279 19.80 35.50 10.24
CA ASP A 279 20.27 34.15 10.61
C ASP A 279 21.66 33.83 10.03
N ASP A 280 21.93 34.29 8.80
CA ASP A 280 23.20 34.06 8.08
C ASP A 280 24.35 35.00 8.51
N THR A 281 24.25 35.62 9.69
CA THR A 281 25.25 36.55 10.25
C THR A 281 26.68 36.00 10.21
N TYR A 282 26.89 34.68 10.41
CA TYR A 282 28.23 34.08 10.35
C TYR A 282 28.86 34.17 8.94
N TYR A 283 28.09 33.88 7.89
CA TYR A 283 28.55 33.96 6.51
C TYR A 283 28.86 35.41 6.12
N VAL A 284 27.99 36.35 6.51
CA VAL A 284 28.22 37.78 6.29
C VAL A 284 29.48 38.23 7.02
N ILE A 285 29.69 37.87 8.29
CA ILE A 285 30.90 38.26 9.04
C ILE A 285 32.18 37.74 8.36
N TRP A 286 32.17 36.53 7.82
CA TRP A 286 33.30 36.01 7.04
C TRP A 286 33.58 36.86 5.79
N GLN A 287 32.53 37.31 5.09
CA GLN A 287 32.63 38.22 3.94
C GLN A 287 33.12 39.63 4.35
N ILE A 288 32.63 40.21 5.45
CA ILE A 288 33.09 41.52 5.95
C ILE A 288 34.61 41.50 6.22
N ASN A 289 35.14 40.42 6.79
CA ASN A 289 36.57 40.27 7.03
C ASN A 289 37.39 40.28 5.71
N SER A 290 36.87 39.62 4.67
CA SER A 290 37.48 39.60 3.33
C SER A 290 37.44 40.99 2.69
N ILE A 291 36.28 41.65 2.69
CA ILE A 291 36.08 43.04 2.23
C ILE A 291 37.07 43.99 2.92
N ALA A 292 37.14 43.95 4.25
CA ALA A 292 38.02 44.82 5.04
C ALA A 292 39.50 44.60 4.74
N TYR A 293 39.91 43.35 4.49
CA TYR A 293 41.27 43.00 4.06
C TYR A 293 41.59 43.55 2.68
N GLU A 294 40.70 43.34 1.70
CA GLU A 294 40.88 43.80 0.32
C GLU A 294 40.93 45.32 0.21
N LEU A 295 39.96 46.03 0.81
CA LEU A 295 39.92 47.49 0.84
C LEU A 295 41.12 48.09 1.60
N THR A 296 41.77 47.33 2.48
CA THR A 296 42.98 47.78 3.17
C THR A 296 44.25 47.54 2.36
N TYR A 297 44.47 46.32 1.86
CA TYR A 297 45.76 45.90 1.29
C TYR A 297 45.76 45.74 -0.24
N ASN A 298 44.61 45.52 -0.86
CA ASN A 298 44.46 45.24 -2.29
C ASN A 298 43.63 46.31 -3.03
N TYR A 299 43.42 47.48 -2.44
CA TYR A 299 42.48 48.51 -2.92
C TYR A 299 42.64 48.92 -4.40
N GLU A 300 43.87 48.92 -4.96
CA GLU A 300 44.08 49.24 -6.39
C GLU A 300 43.68 48.12 -7.37
N PHE A 301 43.44 46.90 -6.87
CA PHE A 301 43.15 45.70 -7.68
C PHE A 301 41.95 44.85 -7.19
N HIS A 302 41.29 45.25 -6.10
CA HIS A 302 40.05 44.60 -5.64
C HIS A 302 38.95 44.69 -6.71
N ASN A 303 38.01 43.75 -6.69
CA ASN A 303 36.93 43.66 -7.67
C ASN A 303 35.58 44.05 -7.04
N PRO A 304 35.05 45.28 -7.26
CA PRO A 304 33.78 45.69 -6.67
C PRO A 304 32.61 44.79 -7.04
N ASP A 305 32.61 44.25 -8.27
CA ASP A 305 31.52 43.42 -8.80
C ASP A 305 31.34 42.12 -7.99
N GLU A 306 32.39 41.65 -7.29
CA GLU A 306 32.33 40.44 -6.44
C GLU A 306 31.41 40.60 -5.22
N TYR A 307 31.33 41.81 -4.67
CA TYR A 307 30.48 42.11 -3.51
C TYR A 307 29.19 42.85 -3.90
N LEU A 308 29.25 43.74 -4.90
CA LEU A 308 28.09 44.52 -5.37
C LEU A 308 27.06 43.69 -6.14
N MET A 309 27.42 42.49 -6.63
CA MET A 309 26.50 41.55 -7.27
C MET A 309 25.98 40.45 -6.31
N SER A 310 26.24 40.57 -5.01
CA SER A 310 25.71 39.66 -3.99
C SER A 310 24.17 39.71 -3.96
N TYR A 311 23.54 38.53 -3.81
CA TYR A 311 22.11 38.43 -3.51
C TYR A 311 21.80 38.76 -2.04
N ASP A 312 22.76 38.60 -1.15
CA ASP A 312 22.68 39.00 0.26
C ASP A 312 22.88 40.53 0.37
N PRO A 313 21.89 41.28 0.89
CA PRO A 313 21.95 42.75 0.99
C PRO A 313 22.92 43.25 2.05
N TYR A 314 23.25 42.47 3.07
CA TYR A 314 24.20 42.84 4.11
C TYR A 314 25.64 42.80 3.59
N ILE A 315 25.99 41.88 2.68
CA ILE A 315 27.30 41.90 1.99
C ILE A 315 27.48 43.21 1.21
N VAL A 316 26.45 43.64 0.47
CA VAL A 316 26.46 44.92 -0.29
C VAL A 316 26.57 46.12 0.67
N LEU A 317 25.79 46.11 1.76
CA LEU A 317 25.83 47.12 2.82
C LEU A 317 27.24 47.28 3.40
N PHE A 318 27.84 46.21 3.90
CA PHE A 318 29.16 46.29 4.54
C PHE A 318 30.28 46.65 3.55
N TYR A 319 30.18 46.23 2.28
CA TYR A 319 31.09 46.71 1.23
C TYR A 319 31.01 48.23 1.06
N ASN A 320 29.80 48.79 0.91
CA ASN A 320 29.60 50.22 0.74
C ASN A 320 30.11 51.04 1.94
N LEU A 321 29.75 50.63 3.16
CA LEU A 321 30.12 51.36 4.39
C LEU A 321 31.63 51.34 4.65
N LEU A 322 32.29 50.21 4.41
CA LEU A 322 33.75 50.13 4.50
C LEU A 322 34.44 50.91 3.36
N LEU A 323 33.89 50.91 2.14
CA LEU A 323 34.42 51.71 1.04
C LEU A 323 34.35 53.22 1.32
N GLU A 324 33.23 53.73 1.84
CA GLU A 324 33.09 55.14 2.22
C GLU A 324 34.04 55.54 3.37
N ALA A 325 34.16 54.69 4.41
CA ALA A 325 35.17 54.88 5.46
C ALA A 325 36.59 54.92 4.89
N LYS A 326 36.91 54.03 3.94
CA LYS A 326 38.21 53.98 3.24
C LYS A 326 38.48 55.25 2.43
N ILE A 327 37.47 55.78 1.72
CA ILE A 327 37.56 57.03 0.95
C ILE A 327 37.77 58.24 1.88
N ALA A 328 37.22 58.22 3.09
CA ALA A 328 37.41 59.23 4.12
C ALA A 328 38.78 59.15 4.85
N ASP A 329 39.63 58.17 4.53
CA ASP A 329 40.86 57.80 5.25
C ASP A 329 40.61 57.35 6.71
N ASP A 330 39.39 56.86 7.01
CA ASP A 330 39.06 56.23 8.29
C ASP A 330 39.26 54.71 8.23
N MET A 331 40.34 54.29 8.88
CA MET A 331 40.75 52.88 8.93
C MET A 331 40.31 52.19 10.23
N THR A 332 39.44 52.79 11.06
CA THR A 332 39.11 52.29 12.42
C THR A 332 38.38 50.95 12.36
N ALA A 333 37.24 50.87 11.66
CA ALA A 333 36.50 49.62 11.48
C ALA A 333 37.35 48.55 10.76
N HIS A 334 38.05 48.93 9.68
CA HIS A 334 38.98 48.07 8.95
C HIS A 334 40.04 47.43 9.87
N GLN A 335 40.64 48.21 10.78
CA GLN A 335 41.66 47.71 11.71
C GLN A 335 41.10 46.72 12.72
N LEU A 336 39.84 46.87 13.14
CA LEU A 336 39.18 45.94 14.06
C LEU A 336 38.96 44.57 13.38
N PHE A 337 38.47 44.52 12.14
CA PHE A 337 38.36 43.28 11.36
C PHE A 337 39.72 42.64 11.03
N MET A 338 40.77 43.43 10.81
CA MET A 338 42.13 42.89 10.64
C MET A 338 42.75 42.30 11.92
N MET A 339 42.20 42.59 13.10
CA MET A 339 42.73 42.13 14.39
C MET A 339 42.07 40.83 14.90
N GLY A 340 41.01 40.37 14.27
CA GLY A 340 40.20 39.21 14.66
C GLY A 340 38.74 39.44 14.28
N ASN A 341 37.81 38.75 14.93
CA ASN A 341 36.38 39.02 14.76
C ASN A 341 35.90 40.08 15.77
N PRO A 342 35.68 41.35 15.37
CA PRO A 342 35.15 42.37 16.28
C PRO A 342 33.65 42.21 16.54
N LEU A 343 32.95 41.34 15.79
CA LEU A 343 31.53 41.06 15.92
C LEU A 343 31.25 39.74 16.66
N GLN A 344 32.23 39.20 17.38
CA GLN A 344 32.06 37.95 18.14
C GLN A 344 30.91 38.02 19.15
N SER A 345 30.68 39.18 19.78
CA SER A 345 29.53 39.34 20.68
C SER A 345 28.19 39.34 19.94
N LEU A 346 28.13 39.73 18.67
CA LEU A 346 26.93 39.64 17.83
C LEU A 346 26.67 38.19 17.39
N GLU A 347 27.70 37.44 16.99
CA GLU A 347 27.55 36.00 16.69
C GLU A 347 26.96 35.23 17.87
N ASN A 348 27.46 35.49 19.08
CA ASN A 348 26.93 34.88 20.29
C ASN A 348 25.45 35.25 20.52
N LEU A 349 25.03 36.49 20.23
CA LEU A 349 23.64 36.93 20.36
C LEU A 349 22.72 36.19 19.38
N VAL A 350 23.16 36.05 18.12
CA VAL A 350 22.41 35.29 17.09
C VAL A 350 22.34 33.81 17.47
N GLN A 351 23.44 33.18 17.90
CA GLN A 351 23.43 31.80 18.39
C GLN A 351 22.45 31.59 19.56
N MET A 352 22.36 32.55 20.48
CA MET A 352 21.39 32.50 21.57
C MET A 352 19.94 32.65 21.08
N LYS A 353 19.67 33.50 20.09
CA LYS A 353 18.33 33.62 19.47
C LYS A 353 17.93 32.36 18.68
N ASN A 354 18.83 31.78 17.90
CA ASN A 354 18.55 30.54 17.18
C ASN A 354 18.29 29.39 18.15
N SER A 355 19.01 29.35 19.28
CA SER A 355 18.73 28.39 20.35
C SER A 355 17.35 28.61 20.99
N ILE A 356 16.89 29.86 21.18
CA ILE A 356 15.51 30.16 21.62
C ILE A 356 14.47 29.58 20.65
N MET A 357 14.69 29.72 19.35
CA MET A 357 13.81 29.17 18.30
C MET A 357 13.75 27.63 18.41
N TYR A 358 14.89 26.95 18.37
CA TYR A 358 14.95 25.48 18.47
C TYR A 358 14.32 24.95 19.77
N TYR A 359 14.59 25.56 20.93
CA TYR A 359 13.93 25.15 22.18
C TYR A 359 12.41 25.37 22.15
N THR A 360 11.92 26.39 21.43
CA THR A 360 10.47 26.64 21.32
C THR A 360 9.80 25.60 20.41
N GLU A 361 10.43 25.24 19.29
CA GLU A 361 9.97 24.19 18.38
C GLU A 361 10.03 22.80 19.03
N ASP A 362 11.13 22.48 19.72
CA ASP A 362 11.28 21.23 20.46
C ASP A 362 10.21 21.08 21.55
N ILE A 363 9.89 22.13 22.31
CA ILE A 363 8.85 22.08 23.34
C ILE A 363 7.46 21.86 22.72
N ALA A 364 7.14 22.54 21.61
CA ALA A 364 5.86 22.35 20.93
C ALA A 364 5.69 20.90 20.43
N ARG A 365 6.75 20.32 19.87
CA ARG A 365 6.78 18.91 19.45
C ARG A 365 6.74 17.94 20.62
N ASP A 366 7.37 18.27 21.75
CA ASP A 366 7.27 17.47 22.99
C ASP A 366 5.83 17.49 23.54
N GLU A 367 5.13 18.65 23.50
CA GLU A 367 3.72 18.78 23.92
C GLU A 367 2.76 17.93 23.06
N GLU A 368 2.97 17.89 21.75
CA GLU A 368 2.20 17.04 20.81
C GLU A 368 2.44 15.55 21.06
N ASN A 369 3.71 15.12 21.12
CA ASN A 369 4.05 13.73 21.42
C ASN A 369 3.53 13.27 22.80
N LEU A 370 3.47 14.17 23.80
CA LEU A 370 2.93 13.87 25.12
C LEU A 370 1.43 13.57 25.06
N LEU A 371 0.67 14.29 24.23
CA LEU A 371 -0.74 14.01 23.99
C LEU A 371 -0.91 12.62 23.36
N ASN A 372 -0.17 12.33 22.29
CA ASN A 372 -0.28 11.07 21.56
C ASN A 372 0.08 9.85 22.44
N LEU A 373 1.13 9.96 23.27
CA LEU A 373 1.47 8.89 24.23
C LEU A 373 0.40 8.73 25.33
N ALA A 374 -0.17 9.83 25.84
CA ALA A 374 -1.23 9.77 26.85
C ALA A 374 -2.53 9.17 26.30
N GLU A 375 -2.87 9.45 25.04
CA GLU A 375 -4.01 8.86 24.35
C GLU A 375 -3.78 7.38 24.01
N LEU A 376 -2.55 6.99 23.62
CA LEU A 376 -2.16 5.59 23.44
C LEU A 376 -2.26 4.80 24.77
N LEU A 377 -1.75 5.37 25.87
CA LEU A 377 -1.86 4.78 27.20
C LEU A 377 -3.33 4.59 27.61
N ALA A 378 -4.17 5.60 27.35
CA ALA A 378 -5.60 5.53 27.62
C ALA A 378 -6.28 4.45 26.77
N PHE A 379 -5.98 4.35 25.47
CA PHE A 379 -6.52 3.34 24.57
C PHE A 379 -6.18 1.91 25.05
N ILE A 380 -4.89 1.61 25.27
CA ILE A 380 -4.46 0.28 25.74
C ILE A 380 -5.07 -0.05 27.11
N THR A 381 -5.30 0.94 27.96
CA THR A 381 -5.96 0.75 29.26
C THR A 381 -7.46 0.48 29.15
N LEU A 382 -8.18 1.18 28.25
CA LEU A 382 -9.63 1.04 28.08
C LEU A 382 -10.00 -0.22 27.30
N GLU A 383 -9.33 -0.47 26.17
CA GLU A 383 -9.60 -1.58 25.26
C GLU A 383 -8.62 -2.75 25.46
N LYS A 384 -8.11 -2.91 26.70
CA LYS A 384 -7.05 -3.85 27.07
C LYS A 384 -7.25 -5.28 26.56
N GLN A 385 -8.49 -5.78 26.57
CA GLN A 385 -8.77 -7.13 26.07
C GLN A 385 -8.51 -7.24 24.56
N MET A 386 -8.93 -6.26 23.75
CA MET A 386 -8.69 -6.26 22.30
C MET A 386 -7.18 -6.24 21.98
N VAL A 387 -6.40 -5.49 22.77
CA VAL A 387 -4.93 -5.44 22.64
C VAL A 387 -4.30 -6.78 23.05
N LEU A 388 -4.77 -7.40 24.14
CA LEU A 388 -4.33 -8.74 24.54
C LEU A 388 -4.64 -9.78 23.45
N ASP A 389 -5.89 -9.86 22.99
CA ASP A 389 -6.33 -10.80 21.94
C ASP A 389 -5.48 -10.63 20.66
N SER A 390 -5.13 -9.38 20.29
CA SER A 390 -4.30 -9.08 19.11
C SER A 390 -2.83 -9.48 19.31
N VAL A 391 -2.24 -9.21 20.48
CA VAL A 391 -0.85 -9.59 20.79
C VAL A 391 -0.73 -11.10 20.96
N GLU A 392 -1.72 -11.74 21.57
CA GLU A 392 -1.82 -13.20 21.69
C GLU A 392 -1.87 -13.86 20.30
N GLY A 393 -2.74 -13.39 19.40
CA GLY A 393 -2.81 -13.93 18.02
C GLY A 393 -1.49 -13.82 17.24
N VAL A 394 -0.71 -12.74 17.46
CA VAL A 394 0.64 -12.62 16.88
C VAL A 394 1.61 -13.65 17.47
N ILE A 395 1.58 -13.86 18.79
CA ILE A 395 2.43 -14.86 19.48
C ILE A 395 2.05 -16.29 19.07
N GLU A 396 0.75 -16.59 18.99
CA GLU A 396 0.23 -17.87 18.49
C GLU A 396 0.68 -18.11 17.04
N TYR A 397 0.54 -17.13 16.15
CA TYR A 397 0.98 -17.25 14.76
C TYR A 397 2.49 -17.50 14.65
N VAL A 398 3.33 -16.73 15.34
CA VAL A 398 4.79 -16.90 15.30
C VAL A 398 5.20 -18.27 15.85
N THR A 399 4.57 -18.71 16.94
CA THR A 399 4.80 -20.04 17.55
C THR A 399 4.37 -21.15 16.60
N LEU A 400 3.17 -21.05 16.02
CA LEU A 400 2.63 -22.02 15.07
C LEU A 400 3.47 -22.12 13.80
N VAL A 401 3.95 -20.99 13.25
CA VAL A 401 4.90 -20.96 12.15
C VAL A 401 6.15 -21.76 12.53
N TYR A 402 6.78 -21.41 13.66
CA TYR A 402 8.01 -22.04 14.13
C TYR A 402 7.87 -23.56 14.33
N ASP A 403 6.84 -24.01 15.05
CA ASP A 403 6.51 -25.42 15.28
C ASP A 403 6.26 -26.22 13.99
N THR A 404 5.84 -25.53 12.94
CA THR A 404 5.54 -26.14 11.63
C THR A 404 6.77 -26.22 10.72
N ILE A 405 7.86 -25.49 11.00
CA ILE A 405 9.09 -25.53 10.19
C ILE A 405 9.71 -26.94 10.25
N PRO A 406 9.82 -27.65 9.12
CA PRO A 406 10.40 -28.98 9.12
C PRO A 406 11.94 -28.93 9.22
N ALA A 407 12.54 -29.94 9.85
CA ALA A 407 14.00 -30.08 9.99
C ALA A 407 14.78 -30.04 8.64
N THR A 408 14.11 -30.28 7.52
CA THR A 408 14.63 -30.10 6.16
C THR A 408 14.99 -28.63 5.87
N VAL A 409 14.17 -27.67 6.29
CA VAL A 409 14.44 -26.23 6.12
C VAL A 409 15.68 -25.81 6.91
N PHE A 410 15.77 -26.17 8.19
CA PHE A 410 16.95 -25.87 9.02
C PHE A 410 18.24 -26.48 8.42
N THR A 411 18.17 -27.72 7.90
CA THR A 411 19.31 -28.37 7.21
C THR A 411 19.73 -27.61 5.95
N LEU A 412 18.78 -27.22 5.10
CA LEU A 412 19.08 -26.53 3.84
C LEU A 412 19.61 -25.11 4.07
N LEU A 413 19.12 -24.40 5.09
CA LEU A 413 19.64 -23.08 5.46
C LEU A 413 21.06 -23.17 6.06
N ASP A 414 21.37 -24.21 6.84
CA ASP A 414 22.72 -24.49 7.36
C ASP A 414 23.70 -24.84 6.21
N ASP A 415 23.31 -25.74 5.31
CA ASP A 415 24.07 -26.08 4.09
C ASP A 415 24.32 -24.84 3.22
N MET A 416 23.31 -23.98 3.03
CA MET A 416 23.46 -22.71 2.31
C MET A 416 24.44 -21.76 3.02
N SER A 417 24.38 -21.64 4.35
CA SER A 417 25.27 -20.76 5.13
C SER A 417 26.74 -21.21 5.07
N THR A 418 26.98 -22.52 5.00
CA THR A 418 28.34 -23.10 5.04
C THR A 418 28.97 -23.27 3.66
N THR A 419 28.16 -23.50 2.61
CA THR A 419 28.64 -23.73 1.23
C THR A 419 28.49 -22.51 0.31
N GLY A 420 27.52 -21.65 0.57
CA GLY A 420 27.19 -20.44 -0.20
C GLY A 420 26.25 -20.65 -1.39
N GLU A 421 25.94 -21.89 -1.79
CA GLU A 421 25.10 -22.22 -2.95
C GLU A 421 24.30 -23.51 -2.69
N LEU A 422 23.00 -23.53 -3.01
CA LEU A 422 22.20 -24.76 -3.07
C LEU A 422 22.05 -25.25 -4.52
N THR A 423 21.69 -26.52 -4.71
CA THR A 423 21.26 -27.01 -6.03
C THR A 423 19.83 -26.57 -6.33
N MET A 424 19.42 -26.63 -7.61
CA MET A 424 18.06 -26.28 -8.04
C MET A 424 16.97 -27.11 -7.33
N GLU A 425 17.21 -28.42 -7.17
CA GLU A 425 16.30 -29.32 -6.46
C GLU A 425 16.15 -28.93 -4.97
N GLU A 426 17.25 -28.52 -4.34
CA GLU A 426 17.28 -28.04 -2.95
C GLU A 426 16.62 -26.66 -2.78
N TYR A 427 16.79 -25.73 -3.73
CA TYR A 427 16.06 -24.46 -3.72
C TYR A 427 14.55 -24.67 -3.85
N PHE A 428 14.09 -25.58 -4.73
CA PHE A 428 12.68 -25.89 -4.87
C PHE A 428 12.11 -26.63 -3.66
N LEU A 429 12.89 -27.52 -3.04
CA LEU A 429 12.51 -28.14 -1.76
C LEU A 429 12.35 -27.09 -0.67
N LEU A 430 13.33 -26.20 -0.48
CA LEU A 430 13.27 -25.10 0.49
C LEU A 430 12.06 -24.19 0.25
N LYS A 431 11.82 -23.77 -1.01
CA LYS A 431 10.65 -22.98 -1.41
C LYS A 431 9.34 -23.69 -1.06
N ASN A 432 9.20 -24.97 -1.43
CA ASN A 432 7.98 -25.73 -1.19
C ASN A 432 7.69 -25.93 0.31
N GLU A 433 8.71 -26.23 1.12
CA GLU A 433 8.56 -26.40 2.57
C GLU A 433 8.15 -25.07 3.24
N ILE A 434 8.81 -23.95 2.91
CA ILE A 434 8.46 -22.62 3.44
C ILE A 434 7.03 -22.21 3.04
N VAL A 435 6.66 -22.39 1.77
CA VAL A 435 5.30 -22.05 1.30
C VAL A 435 4.26 -22.94 1.96
N ASN A 436 4.54 -24.24 2.13
CA ASN A 436 3.64 -25.15 2.84
C ASN A 436 3.45 -24.74 4.30
N VAL A 437 4.53 -24.35 5.02
CA VAL A 437 4.42 -23.77 6.37
C VAL A 437 3.42 -22.60 6.34
N LEU A 438 3.70 -21.56 5.56
CA LEU A 438 2.88 -20.35 5.49
C LEU A 438 1.42 -20.63 5.08
N GLN A 439 1.15 -21.59 4.20
CA GLN A 439 -0.21 -22.01 3.83
C GLN A 439 -0.93 -22.74 4.97
N THR A 440 -0.22 -23.56 5.75
CA THR A 440 -0.82 -24.32 6.86
C THR A 440 -1.00 -23.50 8.13
N THR A 441 -0.26 -22.39 8.28
CA THR A 441 -0.27 -21.53 9.47
C THR A 441 -0.91 -20.16 9.20
N LEU A 442 -1.48 -19.92 8.01
CA LEU A 442 -2.14 -18.66 7.66
C LEU A 442 -3.19 -18.28 8.73
N PRO A 443 -3.13 -17.07 9.34
CA PRO A 443 -4.10 -16.64 10.33
C PRO A 443 -5.51 -16.59 9.77
N SER A 444 -6.51 -16.72 10.65
CA SER A 444 -7.91 -16.63 10.27
C SER A 444 -8.32 -15.19 9.96
N ILE A 445 -9.45 -15.03 9.28
CA ILE A 445 -10.03 -13.70 9.01
C ILE A 445 -10.32 -12.93 10.32
N GLU A 446 -10.66 -13.63 11.40
CA GLU A 446 -10.92 -13.01 12.72
C GLU A 446 -9.63 -12.42 13.32
N ASP A 447 -8.49 -13.11 13.16
CA ASP A 447 -7.18 -12.63 13.63
C ASP A 447 -6.73 -11.38 12.85
N PHE A 448 -6.93 -11.38 11.52
CA PHE A 448 -6.70 -10.20 10.69
C PHE A 448 -7.65 -9.04 11.05
N GLU A 449 -8.93 -9.30 11.35
CA GLU A 449 -9.90 -8.26 11.75
C GLU A 449 -9.50 -7.57 13.06
N ASN A 450 -9.05 -8.35 14.05
CA ASN A 450 -8.51 -7.84 15.31
C ASN A 450 -7.26 -6.96 15.07
N MET A 451 -6.31 -7.46 14.27
CA MET A 451 -5.10 -6.71 13.89
C MET A 451 -5.43 -5.38 13.21
N TYR A 452 -6.31 -5.36 12.19
CA TYR A 452 -6.71 -4.12 11.52
C TYR A 452 -7.43 -3.15 12.46
N THR A 453 -8.28 -3.65 13.36
CA THR A 453 -8.97 -2.82 14.36
C THR A 453 -7.97 -2.12 15.29
N MET A 454 -6.97 -2.85 15.79
CA MET A 454 -5.89 -2.28 16.60
C MET A 454 -5.05 -1.26 15.81
N LEU A 455 -4.69 -1.57 14.56
CA LEU A 455 -3.91 -0.68 13.71
C LEU A 455 -4.64 0.62 13.38
N PHE A 456 -5.96 0.59 13.13
CA PHE A 456 -6.75 1.80 12.89
C PHE A 456 -6.85 2.68 14.14
N HIS A 457 -7.01 2.09 15.34
CA HIS A 457 -6.95 2.84 16.59
C HIS A 457 -5.59 3.54 16.79
N ILE A 458 -4.48 2.81 16.59
CA ILE A 458 -3.13 3.37 16.73
C ILE A 458 -2.88 4.48 15.69
N ALA A 459 -3.26 4.25 14.43
CA ALA A 459 -3.09 5.23 13.36
C ALA A 459 -3.93 6.51 13.57
N GLN A 460 -5.10 6.41 14.19
CA GLN A 460 -5.93 7.57 14.57
C GLN A 460 -5.34 8.36 15.76
N ILE A 461 -4.61 7.70 16.66
CA ILE A 461 -3.92 8.36 17.79
C ILE A 461 -2.60 9.01 17.34
N MET A 462 -1.95 8.46 16.31
CA MET A 462 -0.63 8.88 15.84
C MET A 462 -0.65 9.81 14.61
N GLY A 463 -1.82 10.14 14.04
CA GLY A 463 -1.92 10.95 12.83
C GLY A 463 -3.13 11.87 12.81
N ASP A 464 -3.03 12.96 12.05
CA ASP A 464 -4.03 14.04 11.97
C ASP A 464 -5.31 13.68 11.20
N VAL A 465 -5.60 12.39 11.00
CA VAL A 465 -6.68 11.90 10.13
C VAL A 465 -7.72 11.14 10.96
N ASP A 466 -8.99 11.50 10.80
CA ASP A 466 -10.09 10.76 11.43
C ASP A 466 -10.30 9.41 10.71
N LEU A 467 -9.99 8.32 11.41
CA LEU A 467 -10.19 6.95 10.92
C LEU A 467 -11.44 6.29 11.51
N THR A 468 -12.30 7.04 12.23
CA THR A 468 -13.49 6.51 12.91
C THR A 468 -14.43 5.78 11.93
N GLU A 469 -14.52 6.23 10.68
CA GLU A 469 -15.33 5.54 9.66
C GLU A 469 -14.64 4.29 9.10
N LEU A 470 -13.30 4.31 8.96
CA LEU A 470 -12.49 3.16 8.51
C LEU A 470 -12.55 1.97 9.47
N MET A 471 -12.76 2.23 10.77
CA MET A 471 -12.97 1.19 11.77
C MET A 471 -14.08 0.20 11.38
N GLY A 472 -15.13 0.65 10.69
CA GLY A 472 -16.22 -0.21 10.22
C GLY A 472 -15.81 -1.24 9.15
N TYR A 473 -14.62 -1.11 8.58
CA TYR A 473 -14.13 -1.92 7.45
C TYR A 473 -13.00 -2.88 7.84
N ALA A 474 -12.62 -3.01 9.11
CA ALA A 474 -11.55 -3.93 9.54
C ALA A 474 -11.76 -5.38 9.03
N ASN A 475 -12.98 -5.90 9.11
CA ASN A 475 -13.39 -7.19 8.54
C ASN A 475 -13.24 -7.26 7.01
N PHE A 476 -13.51 -6.16 6.30
CA PHE A 476 -13.36 -6.10 4.85
C PHE A 476 -11.88 -6.19 4.45
N PHE A 477 -11.01 -5.41 5.11
CA PHE A 477 -9.55 -5.51 4.92
C PHE A 477 -9.04 -6.91 5.26
N ALA A 478 -9.50 -7.50 6.36
CA ALA A 478 -9.16 -8.87 6.76
C ALA A 478 -9.54 -9.93 5.71
N GLN A 479 -10.73 -9.84 5.13
CA GLN A 479 -11.17 -10.74 4.05
C GLN A 479 -10.34 -10.57 2.77
N VAL A 480 -10.03 -9.32 2.38
CA VAL A 480 -9.22 -9.03 1.19
C VAL A 480 -7.79 -9.52 1.38
N GLU A 481 -7.17 -9.23 2.52
CA GLU A 481 -5.78 -9.59 2.81
C GLU A 481 -5.62 -11.11 2.90
N HIS A 482 -6.49 -11.80 3.66
CA HIS A 482 -6.48 -13.27 3.73
C HIS A 482 -6.69 -13.91 2.34
N ALA A 483 -7.66 -13.43 1.54
CA ALA A 483 -7.90 -13.98 0.21
C ALA A 483 -6.71 -13.74 -0.75
N SER A 484 -6.04 -12.58 -0.61
CA SER A 484 -4.87 -12.21 -1.41
C SER A 484 -3.65 -13.04 -1.06
N ILE A 485 -3.34 -13.19 0.24
CA ILE A 485 -2.22 -14.02 0.72
C ILE A 485 -2.46 -15.49 0.35
N ASP A 486 -3.67 -16.03 0.56
CA ASP A 486 -4.02 -17.40 0.20
C ASP A 486 -3.81 -17.67 -1.31
N LEU A 487 -4.26 -16.75 -2.18
CA LEU A 487 -4.03 -16.86 -3.62
C LEU A 487 -2.55 -16.71 -4.00
N ALA A 488 -1.82 -15.77 -3.38
CA ALA A 488 -0.40 -15.54 -3.63
C ALA A 488 0.46 -16.74 -3.22
N LEU A 489 0.23 -17.31 -2.04
CA LEU A 489 0.89 -18.53 -1.59
C LEU A 489 0.54 -19.72 -2.49
N THR A 490 -0.71 -19.80 -2.96
CA THR A 490 -1.12 -20.82 -3.95
C THR A 490 -0.35 -20.68 -5.27
N LEU A 491 -0.11 -19.46 -5.76
CA LEU A 491 0.70 -19.20 -6.95
C LEU A 491 2.17 -19.58 -6.74
N VAL A 492 2.78 -19.20 -5.62
CA VAL A 492 4.18 -19.54 -5.32
C VAL A 492 4.35 -21.05 -5.10
N ALA A 493 3.33 -21.75 -4.58
CA ALA A 493 3.32 -23.20 -4.49
C ALA A 493 3.33 -23.88 -5.88
N ASP A 494 2.51 -23.40 -6.80
CA ASP A 494 2.29 -23.98 -8.14
C ASP A 494 3.52 -23.85 -9.07
N ILE A 495 4.32 -22.79 -8.92
CA ILE A 495 5.60 -22.62 -9.66
C ILE A 495 6.55 -23.77 -9.30
N ASP A 496 6.80 -24.67 -10.25
CA ASP A 496 7.68 -25.82 -10.07
C ASP A 496 9.05 -25.67 -10.76
N GLN A 497 9.92 -26.66 -10.57
CA GLN A 497 11.26 -26.66 -11.16
C GLN A 497 11.22 -26.75 -12.69
N LEU A 498 10.25 -27.50 -13.26
CA LEU A 498 10.13 -27.68 -14.70
C LEU A 498 9.78 -26.35 -15.38
N MET A 499 8.89 -25.55 -14.76
CA MET A 499 8.54 -24.21 -15.24
C MET A 499 9.76 -23.30 -15.39
N ILE A 500 10.66 -23.30 -14.41
CA ILE A 500 11.88 -22.48 -14.49
C ILE A 500 12.90 -23.09 -15.47
N GLU A 501 13.02 -24.41 -15.57
CA GLU A 501 13.86 -25.07 -16.57
C GLU A 501 13.40 -24.73 -18.01
N ASP A 502 12.10 -24.74 -18.28
CA ASP A 502 11.51 -24.35 -19.57
C ASP A 502 11.77 -22.86 -19.86
N ILE A 503 11.55 -21.96 -18.90
CA ILE A 503 11.87 -20.52 -19.04
C ILE A 503 13.37 -20.31 -19.31
N MET A 504 14.26 -21.06 -18.66
CA MET A 504 15.70 -21.00 -18.92
C MET A 504 16.05 -21.46 -20.35
N VAL A 505 15.35 -22.45 -20.89
CA VAL A 505 15.54 -22.92 -22.28
C VAL A 505 15.03 -21.89 -23.30
N ILE A 506 13.87 -21.27 -23.05
CA ILE A 506 13.31 -20.21 -23.90
C ILE A 506 14.23 -18.98 -23.89
N THR A 507 14.73 -18.57 -22.72
CA THR A 507 15.58 -17.38 -22.57
C THR A 507 17.05 -17.57 -22.97
N ASP A 508 17.54 -18.82 -23.10
CA ASP A 508 18.90 -19.08 -23.59
C ASP A 508 19.12 -18.48 -24.99
N GLY A 509 20.11 -17.60 -25.13
CA GLY A 509 20.38 -16.86 -26.36
C GLY A 509 19.34 -15.79 -26.76
N MET A 510 18.34 -15.48 -25.90
CA MET A 510 17.35 -14.43 -26.19
C MET A 510 17.98 -13.04 -26.28
N VAL A 511 19.01 -12.75 -25.48
CA VAL A 511 19.85 -11.55 -25.65
C VAL A 511 21.02 -11.90 -26.56
N ILE A 512 21.11 -11.20 -27.69
CA ILE A 512 22.15 -11.34 -28.71
C ILE A 512 23.17 -10.22 -28.50
N PRO A 513 24.40 -10.52 -28.02
CA PRO A 513 25.40 -9.50 -27.74
C PRO A 513 25.85 -8.75 -28.99
N GLY A 514 26.00 -7.43 -28.88
CA GLY A 514 26.42 -6.57 -30.00
C GLY A 514 27.88 -6.79 -30.40
N GLU A 515 28.15 -6.80 -31.71
CA GLU A 515 29.51 -6.97 -32.24
C GLU A 515 30.32 -5.66 -32.20
N ILE A 516 31.66 -5.79 -32.18
CA ILE A 516 32.58 -4.66 -32.36
C ILE A 516 32.79 -4.45 -33.87
N VAL A 517 32.25 -3.37 -34.40
CA VAL A 517 32.20 -3.08 -35.84
C VAL A 517 33.07 -1.87 -36.17
N TYR A 518 33.71 -1.89 -37.34
CA TYR A 518 34.50 -0.77 -37.86
C TYR A 518 33.65 0.12 -38.76
N ASP A 519 33.59 1.41 -38.44
CA ASP A 519 32.93 2.41 -39.25
C ASP A 519 33.89 2.98 -40.30
N GLU A 520 33.63 2.71 -41.59
CA GLU A 520 34.46 3.26 -42.68
C GLU A 520 34.26 4.77 -42.91
N TYR A 521 33.20 5.38 -42.36
CA TYR A 521 32.89 6.81 -42.50
C TYR A 521 33.48 7.66 -41.36
N TYR A 522 33.44 7.14 -40.13
CA TYR A 522 34.05 7.77 -38.95
C TYR A 522 35.48 7.30 -38.65
N GLU A 523 35.99 6.30 -39.38
CA GLU A 523 37.29 5.65 -39.21
C GLU A 523 37.54 5.02 -37.81
N GLU A 524 36.48 4.74 -37.05
CA GLU A 524 36.53 4.28 -35.66
C GLU A 524 35.88 2.90 -35.45
N TRP A 525 36.24 2.24 -34.35
CA TRP A 525 35.57 1.01 -33.90
C TRP A 525 34.57 1.35 -32.82
N TYR A 526 33.31 0.98 -33.00
CA TYR A 526 32.29 1.06 -31.95
C TYR A 526 31.69 -0.32 -31.67
N GLN A 527 31.23 -0.51 -30.43
CA GLN A 527 30.46 -1.68 -30.05
C GLN A 527 28.99 -1.40 -30.38
N GLN A 528 28.35 -2.27 -31.14
CA GLN A 528 26.89 -2.22 -31.32
C GLN A 528 26.20 -2.51 -29.98
N SER A 529 25.02 -1.92 -29.78
CA SER A 529 24.18 -2.30 -28.64
C SER A 529 23.73 -3.75 -28.77
N ASP A 530 23.51 -4.41 -27.63
CA ASP A 530 22.90 -5.73 -27.59
C ASP A 530 21.48 -5.68 -28.20
N THR A 531 21.09 -6.77 -28.84
CA THR A 531 19.79 -6.93 -29.51
C THR A 531 19.04 -8.11 -28.90
N VAL A 532 17.77 -8.28 -29.25
CA VAL A 532 16.91 -9.33 -28.68
C VAL A 532 16.34 -10.20 -29.80
N ASP A 533 16.35 -11.51 -29.59
CA ASP A 533 15.65 -12.49 -30.42
C ASP A 533 14.14 -12.34 -30.19
N PHE A 534 13.46 -11.67 -31.13
CA PHE A 534 12.04 -11.35 -31.01
C PHE A 534 11.14 -12.61 -30.97
N PRO A 535 11.35 -13.64 -31.81
CA PRO A 535 10.66 -14.92 -31.66
C PRO A 535 10.74 -15.51 -30.24
N LYS A 536 11.91 -15.50 -29.59
CA LYS A 536 12.05 -15.96 -28.19
C LYS A 536 11.28 -15.11 -27.18
N VAL A 537 11.09 -13.82 -27.42
CA VAL A 537 10.26 -12.95 -26.58
C VAL A 537 8.77 -13.32 -26.71
N ILE A 538 8.30 -13.62 -27.93
CA ILE A 538 6.93 -14.10 -28.15
C ILE A 538 6.74 -15.47 -27.52
N GLU A 539 7.67 -16.41 -27.70
CA GLU A 539 7.66 -17.74 -27.07
C GLU A 539 7.54 -17.64 -25.54
N LEU A 540 8.32 -16.75 -24.90
CA LEU A 540 8.24 -16.50 -23.46
C LEU A 540 6.90 -15.90 -23.03
N ALA A 541 6.38 -14.93 -23.80
CA ALA A 541 5.11 -14.27 -23.49
C ALA A 541 3.92 -15.24 -23.60
N VAL A 542 3.91 -16.11 -24.61
CA VAL A 542 2.90 -17.16 -24.79
C VAL A 542 3.00 -18.20 -23.67
N TYR A 543 4.21 -18.65 -23.32
CA TYR A 543 4.42 -19.60 -22.23
C TYR A 543 3.90 -19.07 -20.88
N VAL A 544 4.31 -17.85 -20.50
CA VAL A 544 3.91 -17.23 -19.22
C VAL A 544 2.42 -16.91 -19.21
N GLY A 545 1.85 -16.39 -20.30
CA GLY A 545 0.42 -16.09 -20.38
C GLY A 545 -0.46 -17.34 -20.30
N THR A 546 -0.06 -18.42 -20.98
CA THR A 546 -0.75 -19.72 -20.89
C THR A 546 -0.71 -20.27 -19.47
N TYR A 547 0.45 -20.24 -18.81
CA TYR A 547 0.59 -20.64 -17.40
C TYR A 547 -0.33 -19.83 -16.47
N ILE A 548 -0.41 -18.51 -16.64
CA ILE A 548 -1.30 -17.66 -15.83
C ILE A 548 -2.78 -18.02 -16.06
N GLN A 549 -3.17 -18.30 -17.31
CA GLN A 549 -4.54 -18.70 -17.65
C GLN A 549 -4.90 -20.06 -17.05
N ASP A 550 -4.03 -21.07 -17.21
CA ASP A 550 -4.20 -22.40 -16.60
C ASP A 550 -4.26 -22.31 -15.06
N PHE A 551 -3.44 -21.45 -14.43
CA PHE A 551 -3.46 -21.21 -12.99
C PHE A 551 -4.79 -20.58 -12.52
N ILE A 552 -5.30 -19.57 -13.24
CA ILE A 552 -6.58 -18.92 -12.95
C ILE A 552 -7.72 -19.92 -13.07
N ASP A 553 -7.75 -20.75 -14.11
CA ASP A 553 -8.77 -21.78 -14.31
C ASP A 553 -8.73 -22.86 -13.22
N ALA A 554 -7.52 -23.30 -12.82
CA ALA A 554 -7.33 -24.25 -11.73
C ALA A 554 -7.78 -23.68 -10.36
N ASN A 555 -7.62 -22.37 -10.14
CA ASN A 555 -7.88 -21.70 -8.87
C ASN A 555 -9.10 -20.77 -8.90
N GLN A 556 -10.01 -20.96 -9.86
CA GLN A 556 -11.14 -20.07 -10.16
C GLN A 556 -11.96 -19.65 -8.92
N VAL A 557 -12.12 -20.53 -7.93
CA VAL A 557 -12.87 -20.21 -6.69
C VAL A 557 -12.15 -19.16 -5.82
N LYS A 558 -10.82 -19.24 -5.69
CA LYS A 558 -10.02 -18.25 -4.94
C LYS A 558 -10.04 -16.90 -5.66
N VAL A 559 -9.85 -16.92 -6.98
CA VAL A 559 -9.91 -15.73 -7.84
C VAL A 559 -11.28 -15.05 -7.74
N GLN A 560 -12.38 -15.79 -7.91
CA GLN A 560 -13.74 -15.25 -7.79
C GLN A 560 -14.08 -14.73 -6.39
N THR A 561 -13.48 -15.29 -5.34
CA THR A 561 -13.64 -14.76 -3.97
C THR A 561 -13.04 -13.36 -3.88
N LEU A 562 -11.80 -13.18 -4.34
CA LEU A 562 -11.14 -11.87 -4.35
C LEU A 562 -11.84 -10.87 -5.29
N GLU A 563 -12.23 -11.29 -6.51
CA GLU A 563 -13.01 -10.45 -7.42
C GLU A 563 -14.37 -10.04 -6.84
N THR A 564 -15.03 -10.89 -6.04
CA THR A 564 -16.29 -10.52 -5.38
C THR A 564 -16.08 -9.46 -4.30
N LEU A 565 -14.99 -9.56 -3.53
CA LEU A 565 -14.64 -8.55 -2.50
C LEU A 565 -14.29 -7.20 -3.15
N LEU A 566 -13.43 -7.20 -4.18
CA LEU A 566 -12.99 -5.99 -4.90
C LEU A 566 -14.09 -5.34 -5.77
N ASN A 567 -15.23 -6.00 -5.93
CA ASN A 567 -16.44 -5.47 -6.59
C ASN A 567 -17.61 -5.24 -5.62
N SER A 568 -17.36 -5.27 -4.30
CA SER A 568 -18.36 -4.93 -3.29
C SER A 568 -18.52 -3.41 -3.12
N SER A 569 -19.66 -2.98 -2.56
CA SER A 569 -19.90 -1.55 -2.25
C SER A 569 -18.87 -0.97 -1.28
N SER A 570 -18.24 -1.80 -0.45
CA SER A 570 -17.21 -1.35 0.48
C SER A 570 -16.00 -0.72 -0.21
N VAL A 571 -15.70 -1.06 -1.46
CA VAL A 571 -14.62 -0.39 -2.22
C VAL A 571 -15.03 1.03 -2.66
N GLU A 572 -16.30 1.23 -3.02
CA GLU A 572 -16.86 2.56 -3.32
C GLU A 572 -16.92 3.42 -2.05
N GLU A 573 -17.41 2.85 -0.96
CA GLU A 573 -17.51 3.52 0.35
C GLU A 573 -16.11 3.94 0.86
N LEU A 574 -15.10 3.05 0.75
CA LEU A 574 -13.71 3.36 1.09
C LEU A 574 -13.08 4.41 0.17
N PHE A 575 -13.42 4.44 -1.12
CA PHE A 575 -12.98 5.49 -2.04
C PHE A 575 -13.56 6.85 -1.65
N GLY A 576 -14.83 6.89 -1.21
CA GLY A 576 -15.45 8.08 -0.63
C GLY A 576 -14.72 8.58 0.63
N ILE A 577 -14.48 7.70 1.61
CA ILE A 577 -13.78 8.06 2.85
C ILE A 577 -12.36 8.57 2.56
N ALA A 578 -11.63 7.92 1.65
CA ALA A 578 -10.29 8.36 1.25
C ALA A 578 -10.31 9.74 0.56
N ALA A 579 -11.36 10.04 -0.23
CA ALA A 579 -11.56 11.33 -0.85
C ALA A 579 -11.91 12.43 0.17
N GLU A 580 -12.77 12.16 1.15
CA GLU A 580 -13.12 13.11 2.23
C GLU A 580 -11.92 13.43 3.13
N ASN A 581 -11.13 12.42 3.49
CA ASN A 581 -9.87 12.61 4.24
C ASN A 581 -8.83 13.39 3.42
N LEU A 582 -8.69 13.12 2.11
CA LEU A 582 -7.83 13.90 1.22
C LEU A 582 -8.27 15.38 1.17
N LEU A 583 -9.56 15.66 1.05
CA LEU A 583 -10.08 17.03 1.03
C LEU A 583 -9.84 17.74 2.36
N THR A 584 -9.98 17.05 3.49
CA THR A 584 -9.69 17.62 4.82
C THR A 584 -8.23 18.08 4.93
N VAL A 585 -7.27 17.28 4.46
CA VAL A 585 -5.84 17.65 4.45
C VAL A 585 -5.55 18.78 3.45
N LEU A 586 -6.22 18.80 2.30
CA LEU A 586 -6.04 19.86 1.31
C LEU A 586 -6.66 21.21 1.73
N GLU A 587 -7.69 21.23 2.58
CA GLU A 587 -8.29 22.48 3.10
C GLU A 587 -7.30 23.30 3.94
N SER A 588 -6.39 22.65 4.68
CA SER A 588 -5.36 23.34 5.47
C SER A 588 -4.14 23.79 4.67
N GLU A 589 -3.81 23.09 3.57
CA GLU A 589 -2.58 23.30 2.79
C GLU A 589 -2.78 24.18 1.54
N MET A 590 -4.01 24.44 1.11
CA MET A 590 -4.33 25.16 -0.13
C MET A 590 -4.97 26.53 0.10
N GLU A 591 -4.77 27.46 -0.84
CA GLU A 591 -5.52 28.73 -0.86
C GLU A 591 -7.02 28.46 -1.15
N PRO A 592 -7.98 29.18 -0.50
CA PRO A 592 -9.40 28.86 -0.58
C PRO A 592 -9.99 28.80 -2.00
N ASP A 593 -9.54 29.70 -2.88
CA ASP A 593 -9.99 29.75 -4.28
C ASP A 593 -9.48 28.55 -5.10
N GLU A 594 -8.36 27.92 -4.71
CA GLU A 594 -7.81 26.72 -5.33
C GLU A 594 -8.47 25.45 -4.76
N PHE A 595 -8.73 25.45 -3.44
CA PHE A 595 -9.43 24.37 -2.75
C PHE A 595 -10.86 24.15 -3.31
N GLU A 596 -11.66 25.20 -3.52
CA GLU A 596 -13.02 25.09 -4.08
C GLU A 596 -13.03 24.37 -5.45
N MET A 597 -11.97 24.52 -6.25
CA MET A 597 -11.84 23.82 -7.53
C MET A 597 -11.52 22.33 -7.36
N VAL A 598 -10.65 21.98 -6.41
CA VAL A 598 -10.27 20.58 -6.13
C VAL A 598 -11.42 19.84 -5.44
N GLU A 599 -12.08 20.45 -4.45
CA GLU A 599 -13.28 19.94 -3.80
C GLU A 599 -14.35 19.56 -4.81
N LEU A 600 -14.67 20.47 -5.76
CA LEU A 600 -15.66 20.20 -6.80
C LEU A 600 -15.24 19.03 -7.69
N MET A 601 -13.96 18.95 -8.09
CA MET A 601 -13.45 17.86 -8.93
C MET A 601 -13.49 16.50 -8.24
N VAL A 602 -13.03 16.43 -6.98
CA VAL A 602 -13.00 15.20 -6.18
C VAL A 602 -14.42 14.69 -5.92
N ASN A 603 -15.34 15.58 -5.52
CA ASN A 603 -16.74 15.22 -5.30
C ASN A 603 -17.43 14.72 -6.58
N GLU A 604 -17.12 15.29 -7.75
CA GLU A 604 -17.62 14.78 -9.03
C GLU A 604 -17.02 13.40 -9.39
N LEU A 605 -15.75 13.13 -9.05
CA LEU A 605 -15.15 11.79 -9.26
C LEU A 605 -15.78 10.73 -8.36
N VAL A 606 -16.01 11.03 -7.08
CA VAL A 606 -16.72 10.13 -6.15
C VAL A 606 -18.14 9.86 -6.64
N ALA A 607 -18.88 10.91 -7.05
CA ALA A 607 -20.24 10.76 -7.56
C ALA A 607 -20.36 10.03 -8.91
N ASP A 608 -19.26 9.87 -9.66
CA ASP A 608 -19.22 9.18 -10.96
C ASP A 608 -18.48 7.82 -10.89
N TYR A 609 -18.14 7.35 -9.68
CA TYR A 609 -17.37 6.12 -9.42
C TYR A 609 -17.91 4.90 -10.20
N ASP A 610 -19.22 4.65 -10.13
CA ASP A 610 -19.90 3.56 -10.86
C ASP A 610 -19.64 3.61 -12.37
N ASN A 611 -19.70 4.80 -12.98
CA ASN A 611 -19.46 4.98 -14.41
C ASN A 611 -17.98 4.76 -14.76
N ILE A 612 -17.06 5.25 -13.91
CA ILE A 612 -15.61 5.06 -14.06
C ILE A 612 -15.27 3.56 -13.98
N LYS A 613 -15.79 2.87 -12.95
CA LYS A 613 -15.60 1.43 -12.74
C LYS A 613 -16.13 0.61 -13.93
N ALA A 614 -17.36 0.86 -14.37
CA ALA A 614 -17.95 0.17 -15.52
C ALA A 614 -17.14 0.42 -16.83
N GLY A 615 -16.56 1.61 -17.01
CA GLY A 615 -15.66 1.88 -18.13
C GLY A 615 -14.34 1.11 -18.06
N LEU A 616 -13.75 0.99 -16.87
CA LEU A 616 -12.57 0.17 -16.64
C LEU A 616 -12.85 -1.32 -16.87
N ASP A 617 -14.03 -1.81 -16.49
CA ASP A 617 -14.45 -3.20 -16.72
C ASP A 617 -14.55 -3.50 -18.23
N VAL A 618 -15.15 -2.60 -19.04
CA VAL A 618 -15.16 -2.73 -20.51
C VAL A 618 -13.75 -2.79 -21.11
N ILE A 619 -12.81 -1.98 -20.60
CA ILE A 619 -11.40 -2.02 -21.04
C ILE A 619 -10.73 -3.33 -20.62
N LYS A 620 -10.96 -3.81 -19.39
CA LYS A 620 -10.45 -5.09 -18.87
C LYS A 620 -10.94 -6.26 -19.73
N GLU A 621 -12.25 -6.36 -19.97
CA GLU A 621 -12.86 -7.43 -20.78
C GLU A 621 -12.34 -7.41 -22.22
N THR A 622 -12.27 -6.24 -22.86
CA THR A 622 -11.69 -6.10 -24.21
C THR A 622 -10.21 -6.51 -24.23
N GLY A 623 -9.45 -6.14 -23.20
CA GLY A 623 -8.04 -6.53 -23.05
C GLY A 623 -7.84 -8.04 -22.90
N ILE A 624 -8.68 -8.71 -22.12
CA ILE A 624 -8.68 -10.17 -21.94
C ILE A 624 -8.93 -10.86 -23.28
N ILE A 625 -9.94 -10.44 -24.05
CA ILE A 625 -10.23 -11.01 -25.38
C ILE A 625 -9.02 -10.93 -26.33
N MET A 626 -8.28 -9.82 -26.30
CA MET A 626 -7.10 -9.62 -27.15
C MET A 626 -5.89 -10.46 -26.68
N ILE A 627 -5.75 -10.68 -25.37
CA ILE A 627 -4.75 -11.58 -24.78
C ILE A 627 -5.10 -13.04 -25.09
N ASP A 628 -6.36 -13.45 -24.94
CA ASP A 628 -6.83 -14.79 -25.29
C ASP A 628 -6.52 -15.12 -26.76
N GLN A 629 -6.79 -14.19 -27.69
CA GLN A 629 -6.43 -14.39 -29.10
C GLN A 629 -4.90 -14.49 -29.31
N PHE A 630 -4.10 -13.72 -28.56
CA PHE A 630 -2.63 -13.85 -28.60
C PHE A 630 -2.14 -15.21 -28.12
N LEU A 631 -2.71 -15.76 -27.05
CA LEU A 631 -2.35 -17.08 -26.54
C LEU A 631 -2.83 -18.20 -27.47
N VAL A 632 -4.09 -18.14 -27.93
CA VAL A 632 -4.69 -19.11 -28.86
C VAL A 632 -3.96 -19.16 -30.22
N THR A 633 -3.39 -18.04 -30.67
CA THR A 633 -2.60 -17.99 -31.92
C THR A 633 -1.09 -18.16 -31.71
N GLU A 634 -0.62 -18.49 -30.50
CA GLU A 634 0.81 -18.60 -30.18
C GLU A 634 1.60 -17.32 -30.59
N GLY A 635 0.94 -16.16 -30.57
CA GLY A 635 1.49 -14.87 -30.99
C GLY A 635 1.80 -14.73 -32.48
N GLN A 636 1.25 -15.60 -33.34
CA GLN A 636 1.60 -15.70 -34.78
C GLN A 636 1.53 -14.36 -35.53
N LEU A 637 0.56 -13.49 -35.24
CA LEU A 637 0.45 -12.17 -35.88
C LEU A 637 1.74 -11.35 -35.70
N PHE A 638 2.33 -11.37 -34.51
CA PHE A 638 3.53 -10.61 -34.20
C PHE A 638 4.77 -11.23 -34.86
N LEU A 639 4.84 -12.56 -34.92
CA LEU A 639 5.88 -13.30 -35.64
C LEU A 639 5.84 -13.02 -37.14
N ASP A 640 4.66 -13.11 -37.77
CA ASP A 640 4.49 -12.86 -39.20
C ASP A 640 4.79 -11.40 -39.57
N ILE A 641 4.40 -10.43 -38.74
CA ILE A 641 4.80 -9.01 -38.90
C ILE A 641 6.32 -8.85 -38.79
N TYR A 642 6.96 -9.50 -37.81
CA TYR A 642 8.41 -9.45 -37.63
C TYR A 642 9.16 -10.02 -38.85
N ASP A 643 8.73 -11.19 -39.35
CA ASP A 643 9.32 -11.82 -40.53
C ASP A 643 9.06 -10.99 -41.80
N LEU A 644 7.86 -10.42 -41.97
CA LEU A 644 7.55 -9.54 -43.10
C LEU A 644 8.41 -8.27 -43.12
N VAL A 645 8.68 -7.67 -41.95
CA VAL A 645 9.50 -6.45 -41.81
C VAL A 645 10.99 -6.71 -41.97
N ASN A 646 11.51 -7.82 -41.44
CA ASN A 646 12.95 -8.10 -41.40
C ASN A 646 13.46 -9.02 -42.52
N MET A 647 12.60 -9.90 -43.06
CA MET A 647 12.95 -10.91 -44.06
C MET A 647 12.16 -10.77 -45.37
N GLY A 648 11.02 -10.06 -45.36
CA GLY A 648 10.20 -9.81 -46.54
C GLY A 648 10.95 -9.06 -47.65
N SER A 649 10.69 -9.42 -48.91
CA SER A 649 11.38 -8.83 -50.06
C SER A 649 10.97 -7.39 -50.38
N GLY A 650 9.83 -6.93 -49.84
CA GLY A 650 9.25 -5.61 -50.13
C GLY A 650 8.76 -5.45 -51.57
N ASP A 651 8.78 -6.51 -52.37
CA ASP A 651 8.51 -6.50 -53.80
C ASP A 651 7.10 -7.05 -54.06
N PHE A 652 6.14 -6.17 -54.38
CA PHE A 652 4.80 -6.54 -54.82
C PHE A 652 4.76 -7.24 -56.21
N THR A 653 5.90 -7.71 -56.73
CA THR A 653 5.98 -8.67 -57.85
C THR A 653 6.45 -10.07 -57.40
N ASP A 654 6.82 -10.25 -56.14
CA ASP A 654 7.18 -11.53 -55.52
C ASP A 654 5.95 -12.26 -54.95
N PRO A 655 5.59 -13.46 -55.47
CA PRO A 655 4.45 -14.21 -54.98
C PRO A 655 4.58 -14.74 -53.54
N LEU A 656 5.79 -14.83 -52.98
CA LEU A 656 5.98 -15.25 -51.59
C LEU A 656 5.64 -14.09 -50.63
N PHE A 657 6.26 -12.93 -50.83
CA PHE A 657 5.99 -11.73 -50.03
C PHE A 657 4.51 -11.36 -49.95
N VAL A 658 3.72 -11.58 -51.02
CA VAL A 658 2.28 -11.36 -50.96
C VAL A 658 1.50 -12.49 -50.28
N ALA A 659 1.94 -13.75 -50.35
CA ALA A 659 1.34 -14.80 -49.55
C ALA A 659 1.59 -14.57 -48.04
N ASP A 660 2.77 -14.06 -47.68
CA ASP A 660 3.12 -13.67 -46.32
C ASP A 660 2.26 -12.47 -45.86
N LEU A 661 2.10 -11.44 -46.72
CA LEU A 661 1.25 -10.28 -46.46
C LEU A 661 -0.25 -10.61 -46.38
N GLU A 662 -0.76 -11.57 -47.18
CA GLU A 662 -2.13 -12.10 -47.02
C GLU A 662 -2.31 -12.84 -45.70
N SER A 663 -1.28 -13.58 -45.23
CA SER A 663 -1.32 -14.29 -43.96
C SER A 663 -1.37 -13.33 -42.76
N VAL A 664 -0.53 -12.29 -42.78
CA VAL A 664 -0.60 -11.17 -41.83
C VAL A 664 -1.98 -10.50 -41.87
N PHE A 665 -2.50 -10.21 -43.07
CA PHE A 665 -3.78 -9.51 -43.20
C PHE A 665 -4.95 -10.33 -42.64
N ALA A 666 -5.00 -11.65 -42.89
CA ALA A 666 -6.02 -12.53 -42.32
C ALA A 666 -6.02 -12.49 -40.78
N LEU A 667 -4.83 -12.57 -40.16
CA LEU A 667 -4.71 -12.45 -38.70
C LEU A 667 -5.11 -11.04 -38.21
N VAL A 668 -4.72 -9.97 -38.89
CA VAL A 668 -5.18 -8.60 -38.56
C VAL A 668 -6.70 -8.48 -38.63
N VAL A 669 -7.37 -9.13 -39.59
CA VAL A 669 -8.83 -9.16 -39.71
C VAL A 669 -9.47 -9.91 -38.54
N GLU A 670 -8.89 -11.03 -38.09
CA GLU A 670 -9.38 -11.74 -36.89
C GLU A 670 -9.31 -10.87 -35.63
N TYR A 671 -8.15 -10.25 -35.36
CA TYR A 671 -7.99 -9.34 -34.22
C TYR A 671 -8.89 -8.09 -34.32
N ASN A 672 -9.02 -7.50 -35.51
CA ASN A 672 -9.94 -6.38 -35.74
C ASN A 672 -11.40 -6.80 -35.52
N SER A 673 -11.79 -8.01 -35.95
CA SER A 673 -13.14 -8.52 -35.77
C SER A 673 -13.49 -8.73 -34.29
N LEU A 674 -12.53 -9.18 -33.46
CA LEU A 674 -12.69 -9.30 -32.01
C LEU A 674 -12.81 -7.91 -31.37
N LEU A 675 -11.85 -7.01 -31.63
CA LEU A 675 -11.86 -5.65 -31.07
C LEU A 675 -13.13 -4.88 -31.44
N MET A 676 -13.54 -4.90 -32.71
CA MET A 676 -14.75 -4.22 -33.18
C MET A 676 -16.04 -4.92 -32.71
N GLY A 677 -15.97 -6.18 -32.30
CA GLY A 677 -17.07 -6.86 -31.60
C GLY A 677 -17.46 -6.17 -30.30
N GLU A 678 -16.48 -5.64 -29.57
CA GLU A 678 -16.67 -4.92 -28.30
C GLU A 678 -17.00 -3.43 -28.48
N VAL A 679 -16.87 -2.87 -29.69
CA VAL A 679 -17.22 -1.47 -30.02
C VAL A 679 -18.74 -1.33 -30.25
N THR A 680 -19.52 -1.83 -29.29
CA THR A 680 -20.98 -1.73 -29.29
C THR A 680 -21.45 -0.36 -28.78
N PRO A 681 -22.63 0.16 -29.20
CA PRO A 681 -23.17 1.39 -28.64
C PRO A 681 -23.30 1.40 -27.11
N ALA A 682 -23.54 0.25 -26.48
CA ALA A 682 -23.61 0.14 -25.02
C ALA A 682 -22.23 0.33 -24.37
N ASN A 683 -21.21 -0.38 -24.87
CA ASN A 683 -19.84 -0.27 -24.36
C ASN A 683 -19.27 1.13 -24.59
N ILE A 684 -19.53 1.74 -25.76
CA ILE A 684 -19.12 3.11 -26.05
C ILE A 684 -19.83 4.11 -25.13
N GLU A 685 -21.12 3.95 -24.86
CA GLU A 685 -21.83 4.83 -23.91
C GLU A 685 -21.23 4.72 -22.51
N THR A 686 -20.90 3.51 -22.05
CA THR A 686 -20.20 3.27 -20.77
C THR A 686 -18.83 3.95 -20.73
N LEU A 687 -18.01 3.80 -21.79
CA LEU A 687 -16.70 4.47 -21.87
C LEU A 687 -16.80 6.00 -21.90
N LEU A 688 -17.78 6.56 -22.62
CA LEU A 688 -18.04 8.00 -22.64
C LEU A 688 -18.47 8.52 -21.26
N ARG A 689 -19.27 7.74 -20.52
CA ARG A 689 -19.67 8.05 -19.14
C ARG A 689 -18.48 8.01 -18.18
N ALA A 690 -17.58 7.03 -18.30
CA ALA A 690 -16.37 6.93 -17.50
C ALA A 690 -15.43 8.15 -17.63
N ILE A 691 -15.43 8.82 -18.79
CA ILE A 691 -14.64 10.05 -19.02
C ILE A 691 -15.45 11.35 -18.85
N ARG A 692 -16.67 11.30 -18.29
CA ARG A 692 -17.53 12.48 -18.12
C ARG A 692 -16.85 13.57 -17.29
N VAL A 693 -16.26 13.24 -16.13
CA VAL A 693 -15.60 14.23 -15.26
C VAL A 693 -14.41 14.94 -15.94
N PRO A 694 -13.41 14.24 -16.54
CA PRO A 694 -12.33 14.94 -17.25
C PRO A 694 -12.82 15.72 -18.47
N LEU A 695 -13.86 15.27 -19.20
CA LEU A 695 -14.49 16.06 -20.26
C LEU A 695 -15.18 17.32 -19.71
N LYS A 696 -15.90 17.22 -18.59
CA LYS A 696 -16.56 18.32 -17.89
C LYS A 696 -15.56 19.41 -17.53
N TYR A 697 -14.44 19.03 -16.90
CA TYR A 697 -13.36 19.95 -16.57
C TYR A 697 -12.72 20.55 -17.82
N ALA A 698 -12.36 19.73 -18.82
CA ALA A 698 -11.70 20.21 -20.04
C ALA A 698 -12.57 21.20 -20.85
N MET A 699 -13.89 21.06 -20.83
CA MET A 699 -14.81 21.98 -21.50
C MET A 699 -15.11 23.25 -20.68
N VAL A 700 -15.29 23.14 -19.37
CA VAL A 700 -15.65 24.28 -18.51
C VAL A 700 -14.42 25.13 -18.16
N ALA A 701 -13.27 24.54 -17.83
CA ALA A 701 -12.05 25.29 -17.52
C ALA A 701 -11.51 26.09 -18.71
N ASN A 702 -11.75 25.63 -19.94
CA ASN A 702 -11.31 26.29 -21.17
C ASN A 702 -12.38 27.19 -21.83
N SER A 703 -13.59 27.33 -21.25
CA SER A 703 -14.64 28.17 -21.84
C SER A 703 -15.33 29.06 -20.80
N THR A 704 -15.55 30.33 -21.16
CA THR A 704 -16.38 31.25 -20.36
C THR A 704 -17.87 31.17 -20.73
N GLU A 705 -18.26 30.18 -21.54
CA GLU A 705 -19.55 30.10 -22.21
C GLU A 705 -20.35 28.83 -21.85
N VAL A 706 -19.73 27.83 -21.20
CA VAL A 706 -20.39 26.62 -20.69
C VAL A 706 -20.25 26.55 -19.18
N THR A 707 -21.36 26.55 -18.44
CA THR A 707 -21.36 26.21 -17.01
C THR A 707 -21.38 24.70 -16.79
N TYR A 708 -20.94 24.24 -15.61
CA TYR A 708 -21.00 22.81 -15.23
C TYR A 708 -22.38 22.18 -15.43
N ALA A 709 -23.46 22.90 -15.09
CA ALA A 709 -24.83 22.41 -15.27
C ALA A 709 -25.28 22.34 -16.74
N GLU A 710 -24.77 23.23 -17.60
CA GLU A 710 -25.03 23.19 -19.04
C GLU A 710 -24.27 22.05 -19.72
N PHE A 711 -23.03 21.76 -19.27
CA PHE A 711 -22.30 20.56 -19.68
C PHE A 711 -23.08 19.29 -19.31
N ASP A 712 -23.51 19.13 -18.06
CA ASP A 712 -24.20 17.91 -17.62
C ASP A 712 -25.52 17.69 -18.38
N ALA A 713 -26.26 18.77 -18.65
CA ALA A 713 -27.48 18.73 -19.46
C ALA A 713 -27.21 18.34 -20.92
N LEU A 714 -26.16 18.90 -21.54
CA LEU A 714 -25.75 18.56 -22.89
C LEU A 714 -25.26 17.11 -22.98
N PHE A 715 -24.32 16.72 -22.13
CA PHE A 715 -23.74 15.37 -22.10
C PHE A 715 -24.82 14.31 -21.94
N THR A 716 -25.72 14.47 -20.95
CA THR A 716 -26.84 13.55 -20.73
C THR A 716 -27.79 13.48 -21.93
N ALA A 717 -27.96 14.59 -22.67
CA ALA A 717 -28.84 14.64 -23.82
C ALA A 717 -28.29 13.97 -25.08
N ILE A 718 -26.96 13.88 -25.27
CA ILE A 718 -26.36 13.38 -26.52
C ILE A 718 -25.52 12.11 -26.38
N VAL A 719 -25.13 11.68 -25.17
CA VAL A 719 -24.14 10.61 -24.99
C VAL A 719 -24.53 9.28 -25.67
N SER A 720 -25.81 8.91 -25.62
CA SER A 720 -26.32 7.68 -26.26
C SER A 720 -26.36 7.79 -27.80
N ASP A 721 -26.65 8.98 -28.33
CA ASP A 721 -26.62 9.25 -29.77
C ASP A 721 -25.19 9.27 -30.31
N VAL A 722 -24.25 9.88 -29.59
CA VAL A 722 -22.81 9.85 -29.90
C VAL A 722 -22.30 8.40 -29.89
N ALA A 723 -22.67 7.61 -28.87
CA ALA A 723 -22.30 6.20 -28.78
C ALA A 723 -22.89 5.36 -29.94
N THR A 724 -24.14 5.64 -30.32
CA THR A 724 -24.80 5.01 -31.48
C THR A 724 -24.11 5.37 -32.79
N VAL A 725 -23.70 6.64 -32.97
CA VAL A 725 -22.94 7.08 -34.16
C VAL A 725 -21.62 6.34 -34.27
N ILE A 726 -20.84 6.24 -33.18
CA ILE A 726 -19.55 5.54 -33.17
C ILE A 726 -19.74 4.03 -33.42
N GLY A 727 -20.73 3.39 -32.79
CA GLY A 727 -21.02 1.97 -32.98
C GLY A 727 -21.49 1.63 -34.41
N ASN A 728 -22.26 2.53 -35.05
CA ASN A 728 -22.62 2.38 -36.46
C ASN A 728 -21.39 2.52 -37.39
N ILE A 729 -20.48 3.45 -37.10
CA ILE A 729 -19.22 3.61 -37.86
C ILE A 729 -18.38 2.33 -37.75
N SER A 730 -18.18 1.80 -36.55
CA SER A 730 -17.46 0.53 -36.33
C SER A 730 -18.13 -0.64 -37.06
N THR A 731 -19.47 -0.72 -37.04
CA THR A 731 -20.24 -1.75 -37.78
C THR A 731 -20.00 -1.67 -39.29
N ILE A 732 -19.84 -0.46 -39.86
CA ILE A 732 -19.52 -0.25 -41.27
C ILE A 732 -18.05 -0.60 -41.55
N GLU A 733 -17.11 -0.20 -40.70
CA GLU A 733 -15.69 -0.51 -40.79
C GLU A 733 -15.43 -2.02 -40.79
N GLN A 734 -16.03 -2.75 -39.84
CA GLN A 734 -15.94 -4.21 -39.74
C GLN A 734 -16.47 -4.89 -41.02
N GLN A 735 -17.54 -4.37 -41.63
CA GLN A 735 -18.06 -4.89 -42.90
C GLN A 735 -17.12 -4.60 -44.08
N ILE A 736 -16.41 -3.47 -44.10
CA ILE A 736 -15.38 -3.17 -45.09
C ILE A 736 -14.20 -4.15 -44.95
N MET A 737 -13.72 -4.38 -43.72
CA MET A 737 -12.65 -5.34 -43.43
C MET A 737 -13.04 -6.77 -43.82
N ASN A 738 -14.22 -7.24 -43.43
CA ASN A 738 -14.76 -8.55 -43.84
C ASN A 738 -14.90 -8.69 -45.36
N SER A 739 -15.17 -7.59 -46.07
CA SER A 739 -15.29 -7.59 -47.53
C SER A 739 -13.94 -7.58 -48.23
N LEU A 740 -12.90 -6.99 -47.62
CA LEU A 740 -11.52 -7.08 -48.09
C LEU A 740 -10.97 -8.52 -47.94
N ASP A 741 -11.16 -9.15 -46.78
CA ASP A 741 -10.71 -10.53 -46.51
C ASP A 741 -11.37 -11.56 -47.44
N ALA A 742 -12.67 -11.38 -47.72
CA ALA A 742 -13.40 -12.24 -48.65
C ALA A 742 -12.91 -12.14 -50.12
N LEU A 743 -12.11 -11.13 -50.48
CA LEU A 743 -11.46 -11.03 -51.79
C LEU A 743 -10.12 -11.76 -51.76
N ASN A 744 -9.88 -12.61 -52.76
CA ASN A 744 -8.56 -13.25 -52.90
C ASN A 744 -7.56 -12.27 -53.55
N VAL A 745 -6.97 -11.41 -52.71
CA VAL A 745 -6.12 -10.27 -53.09
C VAL A 745 -4.92 -10.71 -53.94
N SER A 746 -4.25 -11.81 -53.62
CA SER A 746 -3.13 -12.35 -54.41
C SER A 746 -3.57 -12.84 -55.79
N THR A 747 -4.71 -13.54 -55.91
CA THR A 747 -5.28 -13.88 -57.23
C THR A 747 -5.55 -12.62 -58.03
N LEU A 748 -6.10 -11.57 -57.41
CA LEU A 748 -6.46 -10.30 -58.06
C LEU A 748 -5.23 -9.43 -58.41
N LEU A 749 -4.16 -9.46 -57.64
CA LEU A 749 -2.92 -8.72 -57.91
C LEU A 749 -2.04 -9.42 -58.96
N PHE A 750 -1.87 -10.75 -58.87
CA PHE A 750 -0.83 -11.50 -59.61
C PHE A 750 -1.33 -12.34 -60.78
N SER A 751 -2.59 -12.76 -60.74
CA SER A 751 -3.15 -13.69 -61.75
C SER A 751 -4.38 -13.13 -62.47
N SER A 752 -4.80 -11.91 -62.12
CA SER A 752 -5.87 -11.22 -62.83
C SER A 752 -5.45 -10.93 -64.27
N SER A 753 -6.35 -11.20 -65.21
CA SER A 753 -6.17 -10.79 -66.61
C SER A 753 -6.69 -9.36 -66.83
N TRP A 754 -6.47 -8.47 -65.86
CA TRP A 754 -6.96 -7.10 -65.87
C TRP A 754 -6.19 -6.25 -66.88
N ASN A 755 -6.90 -5.36 -67.57
CA ASN A 755 -6.35 -4.37 -68.50
C ASN A 755 -6.16 -3.04 -67.77
N LEU A 756 -5.44 -3.10 -66.65
CA LEU A 756 -5.13 -2.00 -65.76
C LEU A 756 -3.60 -1.97 -65.55
N ASP A 757 -3.03 -0.81 -65.24
CA ASP A 757 -1.62 -0.74 -64.87
C ASP A 757 -1.45 -1.45 -63.51
N PRO A 758 -0.46 -2.34 -63.32
CA PRO A 758 -0.25 -3.04 -62.04
C PRO A 758 -0.21 -2.12 -60.83
N GLN A 759 0.31 -0.88 -60.96
CA GLN A 759 0.35 0.11 -59.88
C GLN A 759 -1.05 0.59 -59.43
N PHE A 760 -2.09 0.33 -60.23
CA PHE A 760 -3.48 0.71 -59.94
C PHE A 760 -4.39 -0.50 -59.59
N ASN A 761 -3.88 -1.73 -59.62
CA ASN A 761 -4.68 -2.92 -59.27
C ASN A 761 -5.29 -2.80 -57.86
N MET A 762 -4.58 -2.20 -56.90
CA MET A 762 -5.09 -1.96 -55.55
C MET A 762 -6.35 -1.08 -55.53
N PHE A 763 -6.43 -0.04 -56.37
CA PHE A 763 -7.64 0.79 -56.48
C PHE A 763 -8.84 -0.02 -56.99
N GLY A 764 -8.62 -0.94 -57.93
CA GLY A 764 -9.67 -1.86 -58.40
C GLY A 764 -10.14 -2.82 -57.31
N ILE A 765 -9.21 -3.38 -56.52
CA ILE A 765 -9.53 -4.26 -55.38
C ILE A 765 -10.32 -3.51 -54.30
N LEU A 766 -9.89 -2.30 -53.94
CA LEU A 766 -10.58 -1.44 -52.97
C LEU A 766 -12.02 -1.10 -53.41
N VAL A 767 -12.26 -0.80 -54.70
CA VAL A 767 -13.63 -0.55 -55.19
C VAL A 767 -14.49 -1.81 -55.14
N LEU A 768 -13.95 -2.99 -55.48
CA LEU A 768 -14.68 -4.25 -55.35
C LEU A 768 -15.00 -4.59 -53.88
N ALA A 769 -14.11 -4.27 -52.95
CA ALA A 769 -14.35 -4.46 -51.52
C ALA A 769 -15.43 -3.51 -50.99
N LEU A 770 -15.38 -2.23 -51.40
CA LEU A 770 -16.37 -1.23 -51.04
C LEU A 770 -17.76 -1.55 -51.63
N ASP A 771 -17.84 -2.05 -52.86
CA ASP A 771 -19.09 -2.53 -53.48
C ASP A 771 -19.70 -3.71 -52.71
N GLN A 772 -18.86 -4.68 -52.31
CA GLN A 772 -19.29 -5.83 -51.51
C GLN A 772 -19.69 -5.43 -50.07
N ALA A 773 -19.04 -4.42 -49.49
CA ALA A 773 -19.31 -3.92 -48.15
C ALA A 773 -20.59 -3.07 -48.10
N MET A 774 -20.65 -2.04 -48.95
CA MET A 774 -21.71 -1.03 -48.99
C MET A 774 -22.96 -1.53 -49.71
N THR A 775 -23.49 -2.67 -49.25
CA THR A 775 -24.83 -3.11 -49.66
C THR A 775 -25.88 -2.13 -49.13
N THR A 776 -27.08 -2.16 -49.70
CA THR A 776 -28.23 -1.34 -49.27
C THR A 776 -28.51 -1.40 -47.76
N THR A 777 -28.10 -2.44 -47.03
CA THR A 777 -28.19 -2.45 -45.57
C THR A 777 -27.21 -1.46 -44.92
N TYR A 778 -25.96 -1.43 -45.36
CA TYR A 778 -24.90 -0.57 -44.80
C TYR A 778 -24.94 0.86 -45.35
N GLU A 779 -25.39 1.06 -46.60
CA GLU A 779 -25.75 2.41 -47.10
C GLU A 779 -26.83 3.06 -46.21
N ASN A 780 -27.92 2.32 -45.93
CA ASN A 780 -28.98 2.82 -45.04
C ASN A 780 -28.48 3.08 -43.61
N LEU A 781 -27.54 2.27 -43.10
CA LEU A 781 -26.91 2.49 -41.80
C LEU A 781 -26.06 3.76 -41.78
N PHE A 782 -25.30 4.01 -42.85
CA PHE A 782 -24.52 5.24 -43.02
C PHE A 782 -25.41 6.48 -43.03
N PHE A 783 -26.48 6.49 -43.84
CA PHE A 783 -27.40 7.63 -43.87
C PHE A 783 -28.20 7.80 -42.56
N ALA A 784 -28.59 6.70 -41.90
CA ALA A 784 -29.19 6.78 -40.56
C ALA A 784 -28.23 7.39 -39.52
N THR A 785 -26.92 7.14 -39.65
CA THR A 785 -25.87 7.73 -38.80
C THR A 785 -25.72 9.23 -39.05
N LEU A 786 -25.77 9.67 -40.32
CA LEU A 786 -25.81 11.10 -40.66
C LEU A 786 -27.07 11.79 -40.10
N VAL A 787 -28.22 11.11 -40.11
CA VAL A 787 -29.46 11.64 -39.51
C VAL A 787 -29.32 11.83 -38.00
N ILE A 788 -28.80 10.86 -37.26
CA ILE A 788 -28.57 10.99 -35.80
C ILE A 788 -27.62 12.16 -35.51
N LEU A 789 -26.51 12.25 -36.25
CA LEU A 789 -25.55 13.35 -36.12
C LEU A 789 -26.19 14.72 -36.44
N SER A 790 -27.09 14.79 -37.42
CA SER A 790 -27.79 16.03 -37.78
C SER A 790 -28.86 16.42 -36.76
N ASP A 791 -29.80 15.52 -36.48
CA ASP A 791 -31.06 15.81 -35.78
C ASP A 791 -30.94 15.79 -34.26
N GLU A 792 -30.22 14.80 -33.69
CA GLU A 792 -30.14 14.62 -32.24
C GLU A 792 -28.91 15.34 -31.64
N ILE A 793 -27.78 15.32 -32.35
CA ILE A 793 -26.52 15.95 -31.88
C ILE A 793 -26.39 17.41 -32.35
N MET A 794 -26.27 17.67 -33.65
CA MET A 794 -25.94 19.01 -34.16
C MET A 794 -27.08 20.04 -34.06
N LYS A 795 -28.35 19.58 -34.04
CA LYS A 795 -29.52 20.43 -33.80
C LYS A 795 -29.92 20.52 -32.32
N ASN A 796 -29.14 19.93 -31.41
CA ASN A 796 -29.32 20.13 -29.98
C ASN A 796 -29.23 21.64 -29.64
N PRO A 797 -30.17 22.22 -28.86
CA PRO A 797 -30.18 23.66 -28.57
C PRO A 797 -28.87 24.21 -28.02
N THR A 798 -28.22 23.48 -27.11
CA THR A 798 -26.94 23.90 -26.51
C THR A 798 -25.79 23.87 -27.53
N VAL A 799 -25.79 22.90 -28.45
CA VAL A 799 -24.80 22.84 -29.55
C VAL A 799 -25.00 23.98 -30.55
N LEU A 800 -26.25 24.32 -30.87
CA LEU A 800 -26.57 25.47 -31.73
C LEU A 800 -26.16 26.81 -31.09
N ASP A 801 -26.41 26.97 -29.78
CA ASP A 801 -25.99 28.16 -29.04
C ASP A 801 -24.46 28.30 -28.97
N LEU A 802 -23.72 27.20 -28.76
CA LEU A 802 -22.25 27.18 -28.72
C LEU A 802 -21.59 27.37 -30.09
N THR A 803 -22.15 26.79 -31.15
CA THR A 803 -21.61 26.93 -32.51
C THR A 803 -22.05 28.23 -33.20
N GLY A 804 -23.09 28.89 -32.68
CA GLY A 804 -23.73 30.05 -33.31
C GLY A 804 -24.44 29.73 -34.63
N MET A 805 -24.64 28.45 -34.95
CA MET A 805 -25.24 27.99 -36.20
C MET A 805 -26.77 27.98 -36.12
N LEU A 806 -27.43 28.18 -37.26
CA LEU A 806 -28.88 27.98 -37.36
C LEU A 806 -29.18 26.54 -37.78
N VAL A 807 -30.34 26.02 -37.38
CA VAL A 807 -30.88 24.73 -37.86
C VAL A 807 -30.82 24.64 -39.39
N THR A 808 -31.14 25.74 -40.09
CA THR A 808 -31.09 25.80 -41.56
C THR A 808 -29.70 25.71 -42.16
N ASP A 809 -28.66 26.00 -41.39
CA ASP A 809 -27.26 25.89 -41.83
C ASP A 809 -26.79 24.44 -41.66
N ILE A 810 -27.20 23.78 -40.56
CA ILE A 810 -27.03 22.34 -40.35
C ILE A 810 -27.78 21.54 -41.43
N ASP A 811 -29.05 21.84 -41.70
CA ASP A 811 -29.84 21.20 -42.76
C ASP A 811 -29.11 21.26 -44.11
N GLN A 812 -28.64 22.45 -44.52
CA GLN A 812 -27.89 22.62 -45.77
C GLN A 812 -26.57 21.85 -45.82
N MET A 813 -25.85 21.73 -44.69
CA MET A 813 -24.61 20.97 -44.63
C MET A 813 -24.87 19.46 -44.77
N PHE A 814 -25.89 18.93 -44.10
CA PHE A 814 -26.22 17.50 -44.18
C PHE A 814 -26.88 17.12 -45.51
N ASP A 815 -27.72 17.98 -46.11
CA ASP A 815 -28.21 17.83 -47.48
C ASP A 815 -27.05 17.65 -48.48
N MET A 816 -26.00 18.48 -48.37
CA MET A 816 -24.82 18.38 -49.24
C MET A 816 -23.99 17.10 -49.02
N LEU A 817 -23.93 16.60 -47.77
CA LEU A 817 -23.27 15.34 -47.46
C LEU A 817 -24.07 14.14 -47.99
N GLU A 818 -25.40 14.15 -47.84
CA GLU A 818 -26.28 13.09 -48.37
C GLU A 818 -26.17 13.00 -49.90
N ASP A 819 -26.26 14.13 -50.61
CA ASP A 819 -26.07 14.21 -52.07
C ASP A 819 -24.66 13.70 -52.49
N HIS A 820 -23.62 14.06 -51.74
CA HIS A 820 -22.24 13.65 -52.05
C HIS A 820 -22.04 12.14 -51.90
N TYR A 821 -22.42 11.56 -50.76
CA TYR A 821 -22.22 10.13 -50.50
C TYR A 821 -23.16 9.25 -51.34
N THR A 822 -24.37 9.72 -51.67
CA THR A 822 -25.26 9.04 -52.62
C THR A 822 -24.62 8.90 -54.00
N LEU A 823 -23.93 9.94 -54.49
CA LEU A 823 -23.18 9.87 -55.74
C LEU A 823 -21.91 9.01 -55.63
N LEU A 824 -21.24 9.01 -54.47
CA LEU A 824 -20.06 8.18 -54.24
C LEU A 824 -20.39 6.68 -54.28
N PHE A 825 -21.44 6.23 -53.57
CA PHE A 825 -21.83 4.82 -53.57
C PHE A 825 -22.33 4.37 -54.96
N LEU A 826 -23.09 5.22 -55.67
CA LEU A 826 -23.49 4.95 -57.05
C LEU A 826 -22.29 4.74 -57.98
N ASP A 827 -21.26 5.57 -57.87
CA ASP A 827 -20.05 5.45 -58.69
C ASP A 827 -19.21 4.22 -58.30
N ILE A 828 -19.12 3.87 -57.01
CA ILE A 828 -18.49 2.62 -56.53
C ILE A 828 -19.15 1.41 -57.18
N HIS A 829 -20.48 1.29 -57.07
CA HIS A 829 -21.25 0.21 -57.69
C HIS A 829 -21.10 0.17 -59.22
N GLN A 830 -21.14 1.34 -59.88
CA GLN A 830 -20.97 1.43 -61.33
C GLN A 830 -19.59 0.95 -61.78
N VAL A 831 -18.52 1.30 -61.06
CA VAL A 831 -17.14 0.92 -61.43
C VAL A 831 -16.86 -0.55 -61.08
N ALA A 832 -17.43 -1.09 -60.00
CA ALA A 832 -17.34 -2.51 -59.65
C ALA A 832 -17.95 -3.41 -60.75
N ASP A 833 -19.05 -2.98 -61.37
CA ASP A 833 -19.73 -3.67 -62.49
C ASP A 833 -18.90 -3.69 -63.80
N TYR A 834 -17.75 -3.00 -63.88
CA TYR A 834 -16.93 -2.95 -65.08
C TYR A 834 -16.17 -4.26 -65.33
N ASN A 835 -16.04 -4.64 -66.62
CA ASN A 835 -15.16 -5.75 -66.97
C ASN A 835 -13.68 -5.29 -66.92
N PHE A 836 -13.05 -5.49 -65.77
CA PHE A 836 -11.64 -5.18 -65.52
C PHE A 836 -10.67 -5.77 -66.56
N THR A 837 -11.03 -6.86 -67.25
CA THR A 837 -10.21 -7.47 -68.33
C THR A 837 -10.23 -6.70 -69.66
N THR A 838 -11.15 -5.74 -69.82
CA THR A 838 -11.33 -4.97 -71.06
C THR A 838 -11.65 -3.48 -70.78
N LEU A 839 -11.07 -2.89 -69.74
CA LEU A 839 -11.28 -1.48 -69.40
C LEU A 839 -10.88 -0.55 -70.56
N THR A 840 -11.68 0.48 -70.77
CA THR A 840 -11.32 1.63 -71.61
C THR A 840 -10.65 2.72 -70.76
N GLN A 841 -9.88 3.63 -71.38
CA GLN A 841 -9.22 4.72 -70.65
C GLN A 841 -10.21 5.53 -69.79
N LEU A 842 -11.40 5.83 -70.34
CA LEU A 842 -12.44 6.55 -69.60
C LEU A 842 -12.86 5.82 -68.31
N GLN A 843 -12.95 4.49 -68.34
CA GLN A 843 -13.31 3.69 -67.16
C GLN A 843 -12.17 3.57 -66.14
N VAL A 844 -10.90 3.69 -66.59
CA VAL A 844 -9.75 3.82 -65.69
C VAL A 844 -9.74 5.21 -65.04
N ASP A 845 -10.03 6.26 -65.82
CA ASP A 845 -10.14 7.63 -65.30
C ASP A 845 -11.31 7.73 -64.28
N GLU A 846 -12.45 7.08 -64.55
CA GLU A 846 -13.60 6.97 -63.63
C GLU A 846 -13.24 6.24 -62.32
N LEU A 847 -12.55 5.08 -62.41
CA LEU A 847 -12.04 4.34 -61.25
C LEU A 847 -11.14 5.22 -60.36
N LEU A 848 -10.18 5.93 -60.95
CA LEU A 848 -9.27 6.81 -60.20
C LEU A 848 -10.02 8.02 -59.61
N SER A 849 -11.05 8.54 -60.29
CA SER A 849 -11.85 9.68 -59.82
C SER A 849 -12.65 9.41 -58.54
N ILE A 850 -12.86 8.14 -58.15
CA ILE A 850 -13.45 7.79 -56.85
C ILE A 850 -12.47 8.17 -55.74
N PHE A 851 -11.20 7.79 -55.87
CA PHE A 851 -10.17 8.07 -54.87
C PHE A 851 -9.78 9.56 -54.82
N GLU A 852 -9.82 10.27 -55.94
CA GLU A 852 -9.68 11.74 -55.98
C GLU A 852 -10.84 12.49 -55.28
N ARG A 853 -11.99 11.82 -55.06
CA ARG A 853 -13.13 12.38 -54.33
C ARG A 853 -13.14 11.99 -52.84
N VAL A 854 -12.60 10.83 -52.50
CA VAL A 854 -12.42 10.37 -51.10
C VAL A 854 -11.21 11.04 -50.43
N VAL A 855 -10.14 11.31 -51.17
CA VAL A 855 -8.94 12.00 -50.68
C VAL A 855 -8.88 13.40 -51.30
N PRO A 856 -9.18 14.48 -50.55
CA PRO A 856 -8.96 15.84 -51.03
C PRO A 856 -7.49 16.03 -51.34
N GLN A 857 -7.16 16.41 -52.58
CA GLN A 857 -5.76 16.58 -52.97
C GLN A 857 -5.07 17.62 -52.09
N MET A 858 -4.02 17.20 -51.38
CA MET A 858 -2.86 18.06 -51.18
C MET A 858 -2.26 18.34 -52.57
N GLY A 859 -2.81 19.35 -53.24
CA GLY A 859 -2.31 19.79 -54.54
C GLY A 859 -0.86 20.31 -54.42
N PRO A 860 -0.07 20.24 -55.49
CA PRO A 860 1.30 20.75 -55.49
C PRO A 860 1.30 22.28 -55.55
N GLU A 861 1.12 22.94 -54.40
CA GLU A 861 1.69 24.27 -54.21
C GLU A 861 3.20 24.14 -53.96
N ASP A 862 3.97 25.14 -54.41
CA ASP A 862 5.44 25.12 -54.44
C ASP A 862 6.06 24.70 -53.10
N PRO A 863 7.18 23.93 -53.10
CA PRO A 863 7.95 23.67 -51.90
C PRO A 863 8.61 24.98 -51.43
N GLN A 864 7.93 25.73 -50.58
CA GLN A 864 8.54 26.76 -49.74
C GLN A 864 9.32 26.04 -48.63
N PRO A 865 10.66 26.13 -48.61
CA PRO A 865 11.44 25.52 -47.54
C PRO A 865 11.31 26.39 -46.28
N ILE A 866 10.35 26.05 -45.41
CA ILE A 866 10.31 26.62 -44.07
C ILE A 866 11.23 25.80 -43.18
N VAL A 867 12.41 26.37 -42.95
CA VAL A 867 13.34 25.92 -41.91
C VAL A 867 12.80 26.40 -40.57
N ASN A 868 12.34 25.45 -39.75
CA ASN A 868 12.61 25.34 -38.30
C ASN A 868 11.89 24.10 -37.76
#